data_AF-A0A6B2MG38-F1
#
_entry.id   AF-A0A6B2MG38-F1
#
_cell.length_a   1.000
_cell.length_b   1.000
_cell.length_c   1.000
_cell.angle_alpha   90.00
_cell.angle_beta   90.00
_cell.angle_gamma   90.00
#
_symmetry.space_group_name_H-M   'P 1'
#
loop_
_entity.id
_entity.type
_entity.pdbx_description
1 polymer ?
#
loop_
_entity_poly.entity_id
_entity_poly.type
_entity_poly.pdbx_seq_one_letter_code
_entity_poly.pdbx_strand_id
1 'polypeptide(L)'
;MTTPASDVSACVRHAATLCQNGQFADALSLVAPQLDASAVDVAVLHVAAVCALGLNHLADAEASWRRAIDAMPAFEPPYDGLHALLMSQGRLPDAEVILRRQLACVAPLRASHHHRLGKVLEALGRLDEAEQAFGQALSIEPRSPDVLTDFGNLLRVLARPAEAELAYRLAIAVRADHVLAHANLGAILVDMRRLPEAEAASRQTIALCPDHPEAHYNLGVALQNLDRLSEAEAAYRDAIRCRPGLPQAHNNLGCVLRAQGRHDEAAVAFTDALALAPQMAEVHYNLGTTLAHAGQLDEAERAYRRALELRADYDDARFGLATLLLSRGRFEEGWRRYESRYEQSTFVHRRTREVLRCAQWQGEPLAGKTLLVWQEDGLGDMLQFSRYFAEFRARQAARVVFACQPALHRLMETVDGVDAVLDHEAATAQAAQFDYWTSLLSAPMHAGTTLDTIPPPVRFVPDPARVAHWGARLDALPPGPRVGLVWKGNPKHHNDAHRSLPSLALLTPLWSVPGVNFVSLQKGQGEDEARQPPGGLPLLHLGSELDDFADTAAIVAQLDLVVCVDTSTAHLAASLGKPCWVLLPNQDVDWRWMHDREDSPWYPGTVRLFRRGRGDSWIKMAERLRGAFAAHFAVARVTADKTARSV
;
A
#
# COMPACT_ATOMS: atom_id res chain seq x y z
N MET A 1 62.17 -22.88 52.20
CA MET A 1 61.82 -23.60 50.97
C MET A 1 60.31 -23.47 50.78
N THR A 2 59.89 -22.42 50.08
CA THR A 2 58.52 -22.25 49.57
C THR A 2 58.29 -23.27 48.45
N THR A 3 57.14 -23.94 48.46
CA THR A 3 56.80 -24.99 47.50
C THR A 3 56.55 -24.42 46.09
N PRO A 4 56.95 -25.12 45.01
CA PRO A 4 56.80 -24.63 43.62
C PRO A 4 55.35 -24.29 43.21
N ALA A 5 54.35 -24.93 43.84
CA ALA A 5 52.93 -24.62 43.61
C ALA A 5 52.50 -23.22 44.12
N SER A 6 53.18 -22.67 45.13
CA SER A 6 52.86 -21.33 45.67
C SER A 6 53.31 -20.20 44.74
N ASP A 7 54.34 -20.44 43.92
CA ASP A 7 54.95 -19.48 43.01
C ASP A 7 54.15 -19.35 41.69
N VAL A 8 53.70 -20.48 41.13
CA VAL A 8 52.81 -20.52 39.94
C VAL A 8 51.49 -19.79 40.21
N SER A 9 50.89 -20.01 41.39
CA SER A 9 49.64 -19.36 41.77
C SER A 9 49.78 -17.83 41.90
N ALA A 10 50.93 -17.34 42.38
CA ALA A 10 51.20 -15.90 42.45
C ALA A 10 51.46 -15.29 41.07
N CYS A 11 52.21 -16.00 40.21
CA CYS A 11 52.46 -15.62 38.83
C CYS A 11 51.15 -15.49 38.03
N VAL A 12 50.27 -16.49 38.09
CA VAL A 12 48.97 -16.49 37.40
C VAL A 12 48.09 -15.31 37.86
N ARG A 13 48.04 -15.02 39.16
CA ARG A 13 47.28 -13.85 39.68
C ARG A 13 47.84 -12.52 39.16
N HIS A 14 49.16 -12.39 39.11
CA HIS A 14 49.80 -11.17 38.61
C HIS A 14 49.55 -10.99 37.11
N ALA A 15 49.73 -12.04 36.31
CA ALA A 15 49.45 -12.03 34.88
C ALA A 15 47.96 -11.75 34.59
N ALA A 16 47.02 -12.32 35.35
CA ALA A 16 45.60 -12.01 35.22
C ALA A 16 45.29 -10.53 35.49
N THR A 17 45.96 -9.91 36.46
CA THR A 17 45.83 -8.46 36.74
C THR A 17 46.34 -7.62 35.58
N LEU A 18 47.46 -8.01 34.97
CA LEU A 18 47.99 -7.34 33.78
C LEU A 18 47.06 -7.47 32.57
N CYS A 19 46.42 -8.64 32.37
CA CYS A 19 45.38 -8.81 31.36
C CYS A 19 44.20 -7.86 31.57
N GLN A 20 43.74 -7.68 32.82
CA GLN A 20 42.66 -6.74 33.15
C GLN A 20 43.04 -5.29 32.83
N ASN A 21 44.32 -4.95 32.91
CA ASN A 21 44.86 -3.62 32.56
C ASN A 21 45.21 -3.49 31.06
N GLY A 22 44.92 -4.50 30.22
CA GLY A 22 45.24 -4.51 28.80
C GLY A 22 46.72 -4.74 28.48
N GLN A 23 47.54 -5.11 29.46
CA GLN A 23 48.98 -5.35 29.32
C GLN A 23 49.26 -6.81 28.93
N PHE A 24 48.75 -7.25 27.79
CA PHE A 24 48.76 -8.66 27.38
C PHE A 24 50.16 -9.21 27.08
N ALA A 25 51.07 -8.41 26.53
CA ALA A 25 52.45 -8.84 26.23
C ALA A 25 53.26 -9.07 27.52
N ASP A 26 53.09 -8.19 28.51
CA ASP A 26 53.73 -8.31 29.82
C ASP A 26 53.17 -9.52 30.59
N ALA A 27 51.83 -9.69 30.56
CA ALA A 27 51.16 -10.85 31.13
C ALA A 27 51.63 -12.17 30.51
N LEU A 28 51.75 -12.21 29.17
CA LEU A 28 52.23 -13.40 28.45
C LEU A 28 53.68 -13.73 28.82
N SER A 29 54.54 -12.72 28.96
CA SER A 29 55.95 -12.91 29.31
C SER A 29 56.14 -13.55 30.69
N LEU A 30 55.21 -13.33 31.63
CA LEU A 30 55.24 -13.96 32.95
C LEU A 30 54.85 -15.44 32.93
N VAL A 31 53.90 -15.82 32.08
CA VAL A 31 53.36 -17.19 32.03
C VAL A 31 54.04 -18.06 30.97
N ALA A 32 54.65 -17.47 29.94
CA ALA A 32 55.29 -18.18 28.83
C ALA A 32 56.34 -19.21 29.26
N PRO A 33 57.24 -18.94 30.25
CA PRO A 33 58.22 -19.94 30.70
C PRO A 33 57.60 -21.21 31.29
N GLN A 34 56.32 -21.16 31.68
CA GLN A 34 55.60 -22.27 32.29
C GLN A 34 54.83 -23.12 31.26
N LEU A 35 54.72 -22.66 29.99
CA LEU A 35 53.99 -23.34 28.92
C LEU A 35 54.76 -24.55 28.34
N ASP A 36 56.08 -24.60 28.52
CA ASP A 36 56.96 -25.68 28.05
C ASP A 36 57.14 -26.81 29.08
N ALA A 37 56.48 -26.71 30.23
CA ALA A 37 56.53 -27.75 31.27
C ALA A 37 55.79 -29.02 30.83
N SER A 38 56.27 -30.20 31.26
CA SER A 38 55.65 -31.50 30.94
C SER A 38 54.23 -31.67 31.49
N ALA A 39 53.88 -30.91 32.52
CA ALA A 39 52.52 -30.77 33.05
C ALA A 39 52.25 -29.28 33.31
N VAL A 40 51.60 -28.61 32.36
CA VAL A 40 51.26 -27.18 32.46
C VAL A 40 49.99 -27.02 33.31
N ASP A 41 50.01 -26.08 34.24
CA ASP A 41 48.83 -25.70 35.01
C ASP A 41 47.75 -25.10 34.07
N VAL A 42 46.52 -25.59 34.17
CA VAL A 42 45.39 -25.15 33.33
C VAL A 42 45.06 -23.66 33.49
N ALA A 43 45.37 -23.06 34.64
CA ALA A 43 45.21 -21.63 34.85
C ALA A 43 46.26 -20.82 34.06
N VAL A 44 47.48 -21.36 33.90
CA VAL A 44 48.53 -20.79 33.04
C VAL A 44 48.10 -20.86 31.57
N LEU A 45 47.55 -22.00 31.13
CA LEU A 45 47.00 -22.16 29.77
C LEU A 45 45.85 -21.17 29.50
N HIS A 46 44.95 -20.97 30.46
CA HIS A 46 43.85 -20.02 30.32
C HIS A 46 44.35 -18.56 30.22
N VAL A 47 45.28 -18.14 31.09
CA VAL A 47 45.85 -16.78 31.03
C VAL A 47 46.62 -16.56 29.73
N ALA A 48 47.42 -17.53 29.29
CA ALA A 48 48.13 -17.47 28.00
C ALA A 48 47.15 -17.31 26.83
N ALA A 49 46.03 -18.04 26.86
CA ALA A 49 44.98 -17.92 25.86
C ALA A 49 44.32 -16.53 25.84
N VAL A 50 44.03 -15.96 27.01
CA VAL A 50 43.50 -14.59 27.13
C VAL A 50 44.50 -13.56 26.59
N CYS A 51 45.79 -13.72 26.88
CA CYS A 51 46.84 -12.86 26.33
C CYS A 51 46.92 -12.97 24.81
N ALA A 52 46.92 -14.20 24.28
CA ALA A 52 46.94 -14.46 22.85
C ALA A 52 45.73 -13.82 22.14
N LEU A 53 44.53 -13.92 22.73
CA LEU A 53 43.35 -13.23 22.21
C LEU A 53 43.55 -11.70 22.21
N GLY A 54 44.03 -11.12 23.30
CA GLY A 54 44.30 -9.68 23.42
C GLY A 54 45.37 -9.16 22.45
N LEU A 55 46.30 -10.03 22.04
CA LEU A 55 47.32 -9.77 21.01
C LEU A 55 46.86 -10.14 19.59
N ASN A 56 45.59 -10.52 19.41
CA ASN A 56 45.00 -10.95 18.14
C ASN A 56 45.63 -12.23 17.53
N HIS A 57 46.22 -13.08 18.37
CA HIS A 57 46.75 -14.40 18.00
C HIS A 57 45.67 -15.48 18.23
N LEU A 58 44.65 -15.48 17.36
CA LEU A 58 43.43 -16.26 17.58
C LEU A 58 43.66 -17.78 17.63
N ALA A 59 44.56 -18.31 16.79
CA ALA A 59 44.88 -19.73 16.74
C ALA A 59 45.55 -20.21 18.04
N ASP A 60 46.46 -19.40 18.59
CA ASP A 60 47.16 -19.70 19.84
C ASP A 60 46.20 -19.65 21.03
N ALA A 61 45.26 -18.70 21.02
CA ALA A 61 44.20 -18.60 22.01
C ALA A 61 43.30 -19.84 22.01
N GLU A 62 42.80 -20.25 20.84
CA GLU A 62 41.99 -21.46 20.69
C GLU A 62 42.75 -22.71 21.14
N ALA A 63 43.98 -22.90 20.66
CA ALA A 63 44.80 -24.06 20.99
C ALA A 63 45.05 -24.16 22.51
N SER A 64 45.33 -23.02 23.16
CA SER A 64 45.59 -22.96 24.60
C SER A 64 44.33 -23.24 25.43
N TRP A 65 43.16 -22.73 25.05
CA TRP A 65 41.90 -23.07 25.73
C TRP A 65 41.50 -24.53 25.52
N ARG A 66 41.65 -25.09 24.32
CA ARG A 66 41.39 -26.53 24.07
C ARG A 66 42.30 -27.41 24.91
N ARG A 67 43.60 -27.10 24.97
CA ARG A 67 44.55 -27.80 25.85
C ARG A 67 44.14 -27.72 27.33
N ALA A 68 43.68 -26.56 27.80
CA ALA A 68 43.22 -26.40 29.17
C ALA A 68 41.98 -27.27 29.47
N ILE A 69 41.01 -27.31 28.54
CA ILE A 69 39.80 -28.13 28.65
C ILE A 69 40.12 -29.63 28.60
N ASP A 70 41.05 -30.04 27.73
CA ASP A 70 41.47 -31.44 27.63
C ASP A 70 42.22 -31.91 28.88
N ALA A 71 43.07 -31.05 29.45
CA ALA A 71 43.82 -31.36 30.67
C ALA A 71 42.94 -31.40 31.92
N MET A 72 41.95 -30.50 32.06
CA MET A 72 41.01 -30.50 33.18
C MET A 72 39.61 -30.07 32.73
N PRO A 73 38.75 -31.01 32.30
CA PRO A 73 37.40 -30.69 31.80
C PRO A 73 36.47 -30.00 32.80
N ALA A 74 36.71 -30.14 34.11
CA ALA A 74 35.95 -29.45 35.15
C ALA A 74 36.38 -27.97 35.34
N PHE A 75 37.45 -27.52 34.69
CA PHE A 75 37.91 -26.14 34.74
C PHE A 75 37.07 -25.27 33.81
N GLU A 76 36.16 -24.49 34.39
CA GLU A 76 35.18 -23.69 33.65
C GLU A 76 35.75 -22.53 32.79
N PRO A 77 36.72 -21.70 33.25
CA PRO A 77 37.06 -20.44 32.57
C PRO A 77 37.44 -20.53 31.08
N PRO A 78 38.15 -21.58 30.59
CA PRO A 78 38.44 -21.73 29.16
C PRO A 78 37.23 -21.86 28.25
N TYR A 79 36.11 -22.41 28.74
CA TYR A 79 34.91 -22.63 27.93
C TYR A 79 34.30 -21.30 27.46
N ASP A 80 34.30 -20.29 28.32
CA ASP A 80 33.74 -18.96 28.03
C ASP A 80 34.52 -18.26 26.92
N GLY A 81 35.85 -18.23 27.03
CA GLY A 81 36.73 -17.62 26.04
C GLY A 81 36.68 -18.35 24.70
N LEU A 82 36.71 -19.70 24.73
CA LEU A 82 36.65 -20.51 23.52
C LEU A 82 35.29 -20.39 22.82
N HIS A 83 34.18 -20.43 23.56
CA HIS A 83 32.85 -20.22 23.01
C HIS A 83 32.74 -18.85 22.33
N ALA A 84 33.14 -17.77 23.00
CA ALA A 84 33.08 -16.42 22.44
C ALA A 84 33.91 -16.29 21.15
N LEU A 85 35.11 -16.88 21.12
CA LEU A 85 35.96 -16.91 19.94
C LEU A 85 35.28 -17.67 18.77
N LEU A 86 34.75 -18.87 19.04
CA LEU A 86 34.08 -19.67 18.01
C LEU A 86 32.83 -18.98 17.45
N MET A 87 32.06 -18.30 18.30
CA MET A 87 30.92 -17.48 17.88
C MET A 87 31.36 -16.33 16.96
N SER A 88 32.44 -15.64 17.30
CA SER A 88 32.97 -14.52 16.49
C SER A 88 33.46 -14.97 15.10
N GLN A 89 33.89 -16.23 14.98
CA GLN A 89 34.31 -16.84 13.72
C GLN A 89 33.15 -17.52 12.95
N GLY A 90 31.92 -17.47 13.47
CA GLY A 90 30.77 -18.15 12.87
C GLY A 90 30.83 -19.68 12.95
N ARG A 91 31.71 -20.25 13.77
CA ARG A 91 31.90 -21.70 13.93
C ARG A 91 30.90 -22.29 14.93
N LEU A 92 29.61 -22.14 14.61
CA LEU A 92 28.50 -22.53 15.49
C LEU A 92 28.51 -24.03 15.89
N PRO A 93 28.79 -25.00 14.99
CA PRO A 93 28.86 -26.40 15.39
C PRO A 93 29.97 -26.68 16.41
N ASP A 94 31.14 -26.05 16.25
CA ASP A 94 32.25 -26.21 17.19
C ASP A 94 31.90 -25.60 18.56
N ALA A 95 31.22 -24.46 18.57
CA ALA A 95 30.73 -23.84 19.80
C ALA A 95 29.75 -24.75 20.54
N GLU A 96 28.84 -25.42 19.82
CA GLU A 96 27.92 -26.40 20.40
C GLU A 96 28.67 -27.56 21.07
N VAL A 97 29.66 -28.16 20.39
CA VAL A 97 30.43 -29.29 20.92
C VAL A 97 31.09 -28.91 22.26
N ILE A 98 31.69 -27.72 22.31
CA ILE A 98 32.37 -27.24 23.53
C ILE A 98 31.37 -26.97 24.65
N LEU A 99 30.21 -26.36 24.37
CA LEU A 99 29.18 -26.12 25.39
C LEU A 99 28.53 -27.40 25.90
N ARG A 100 28.28 -28.41 25.04
CA ARG A 100 27.80 -29.72 25.50
C ARG A 100 28.83 -30.43 26.36
N ARG A 101 30.13 -30.30 26.03
CA ARG A 101 31.21 -30.81 26.88
C ARG A 101 31.26 -30.08 28.22
N GLN A 102 31.02 -28.76 28.25
CA GLN A 102 30.92 -28.00 29.49
C GLN A 102 29.81 -28.56 30.39
N LEU A 103 28.61 -28.76 29.83
CA LEU A 103 27.46 -29.31 30.55
C LEU A 103 27.70 -30.74 31.07
N ALA A 104 28.54 -31.52 30.40
CA ALA A 104 28.87 -32.88 30.84
C ALA A 104 29.95 -32.93 31.95
N CYS A 105 30.83 -31.93 32.01
CA CYS A 105 32.06 -32.01 32.82
C CYS A 105 32.12 -31.01 33.99
N VAL A 106 31.31 -29.94 33.97
CA VAL A 106 31.35 -28.88 34.98
C VAL A 106 30.15 -29.03 35.94
N ALA A 107 30.43 -29.04 37.24
CA ALA A 107 29.41 -29.08 38.29
C ALA A 107 29.72 -28.07 39.42
N PRO A 108 28.70 -27.39 39.98
CA PRO A 108 27.27 -27.46 39.64
C PRO A 108 26.94 -26.74 38.32
N LEU A 109 25.90 -27.20 37.63
CA LEU A 109 25.38 -26.54 36.42
C LEU A 109 24.78 -25.18 36.77
N ARG A 110 25.01 -24.19 35.91
CA ARG A 110 24.48 -22.83 36.02
C ARG A 110 23.55 -22.52 34.85
N ALA A 111 22.61 -21.60 35.06
CA ALA A 111 21.69 -21.16 34.01
C ALA A 111 22.44 -20.63 32.78
N SER A 112 23.57 -19.94 32.97
CA SER A 112 24.41 -19.42 31.89
C SER A 112 24.95 -20.50 30.94
N HIS A 113 25.19 -21.73 31.41
CA HIS A 113 25.66 -22.84 30.56
C HIS A 113 24.58 -23.23 29.55
N HIS A 114 23.34 -23.40 30.03
CA HIS A 114 22.19 -23.73 29.20
C HIS A 114 21.74 -22.56 28.32
N HIS A 115 21.82 -21.32 28.83
CA HIS A 115 21.50 -20.11 28.07
C HIS A 115 22.38 -19.96 26.83
N ARG A 116 23.71 -20.11 26.98
CA ARG A 116 24.64 -20.06 25.84
C ARG A 116 24.38 -21.18 24.83
N LEU A 117 24.09 -22.39 25.30
CA LEU A 117 23.73 -23.49 24.41
C LEU A 117 22.45 -23.18 23.62
N GLY A 118 21.43 -22.64 24.28
CA GLY A 118 20.19 -22.21 23.64
C GLY A 118 20.42 -21.22 22.49
N LYS A 119 21.25 -20.20 22.72
CA LYS A 119 21.60 -19.21 21.68
C LYS A 119 22.33 -19.83 20.48
N VAL A 120 23.24 -20.78 20.71
CA VAL A 120 23.94 -21.49 19.63
C VAL A 120 22.97 -22.35 18.83
N LEU A 121 22.09 -23.08 19.51
CA LEU A 121 21.10 -23.95 18.87
C LEU A 121 20.07 -23.15 18.06
N GLU A 122 19.64 -21.99 18.57
CA GLU A 122 18.80 -21.05 17.83
C GLU A 122 19.49 -20.57 16.55
N ALA A 123 20.76 -20.13 16.65
CA ALA A 123 21.54 -19.70 15.50
C ALA A 123 21.80 -20.84 14.47
N LEU A 124 21.80 -22.10 14.92
CA LEU A 124 21.85 -23.30 14.06
C LEU A 124 20.49 -23.70 13.48
N GLY A 125 19.39 -23.03 13.86
CA GLY A 125 18.02 -23.37 13.43
C GLY A 125 17.43 -24.60 14.13
N ARG A 126 18.08 -25.12 15.19
CA ARG A 126 17.61 -26.28 15.98
C ARG A 126 16.68 -25.81 17.09
N LEU A 127 15.50 -25.32 16.70
CA LEU A 127 14.60 -24.57 17.57
C LEU A 127 14.07 -25.36 18.77
N ASP A 128 13.73 -26.64 18.58
CA ASP A 128 13.21 -27.50 19.67
C ASP A 128 14.26 -27.71 20.78
N GLU A 129 15.52 -27.90 20.38
CA GLU A 129 16.62 -28.06 21.34
C GLU A 129 16.99 -26.73 22.00
N ALA A 130 16.87 -25.62 21.26
CA ALA A 130 17.03 -24.27 21.82
C ALA A 130 15.97 -23.99 22.90
N GLU A 131 14.71 -24.37 22.64
CA GLU A 131 13.61 -24.25 23.61
C GLU A 131 13.90 -25.07 24.86
N GLN A 132 14.35 -26.31 24.71
CA GLN A 132 14.74 -27.15 25.85
C GLN A 132 15.89 -26.52 26.64
N ALA A 133 16.92 -26.00 25.95
CA ALA A 133 18.08 -25.38 26.60
C ALA A 133 17.67 -24.12 27.39
N PHE A 134 16.88 -23.22 26.80
CA PHE A 134 16.36 -22.05 27.54
C PHE A 134 15.44 -22.48 28.70
N GLY A 135 14.62 -23.51 28.52
CA GLY A 135 13.78 -24.07 29.58
C GLY A 135 14.59 -24.60 30.77
N GLN A 136 15.73 -25.26 30.51
CA GLN A 136 16.66 -25.69 31.57
C GLN A 136 17.31 -24.50 32.26
N ALA A 137 17.73 -23.48 31.50
CA ALA A 137 18.29 -22.25 32.07
C ALA A 137 17.29 -21.57 33.02
N LEU A 138 16.02 -21.43 32.60
CA LEU A 138 14.94 -20.87 33.41
C LEU A 138 14.50 -21.76 34.58
N SER A 139 14.71 -23.08 34.50
CA SER A 139 14.46 -23.99 35.62
C SER A 139 15.50 -23.82 36.74
N ILE A 140 16.75 -23.50 36.38
CA ILE A 140 17.83 -23.21 37.33
C ILE A 140 17.69 -21.78 37.87
N GLU A 141 17.45 -20.81 36.99
CA GLU A 141 17.31 -19.39 37.33
C GLU A 141 16.05 -18.77 36.69
N PRO A 142 14.88 -18.88 37.36
CA PRO A 142 13.61 -18.40 36.81
C PRO A 142 13.51 -16.88 36.64
N ARG A 143 14.39 -16.12 37.32
CA ARG A 143 14.42 -14.66 37.34
C ARG A 143 15.63 -14.09 36.58
N SER A 144 15.97 -14.70 35.45
CA SER A 144 17.00 -14.19 34.55
C SER A 144 16.36 -13.40 33.41
N PRO A 145 16.48 -12.05 33.37
CA PRO A 145 15.77 -11.26 32.38
C PRO A 145 16.39 -11.39 30.97
N ASP A 146 17.69 -11.67 30.88
CA ASP A 146 18.36 -11.93 29.60
C ASP A 146 17.89 -13.27 29.00
N VAL A 147 17.77 -14.33 29.82
CA VAL A 147 17.25 -15.63 29.37
C VAL A 147 15.77 -15.53 28.98
N LEU A 148 14.95 -14.81 29.76
CA LEU A 148 13.54 -14.59 29.42
C LEU A 148 13.38 -13.81 28.10
N THR A 149 14.24 -12.83 27.85
CA THR A 149 14.23 -12.06 26.60
C THR A 149 14.64 -12.91 25.41
N ASP A 150 15.73 -13.67 25.52
CA ASP A 150 16.18 -14.57 24.45
C ASP A 150 15.16 -15.71 24.21
N PHE A 151 14.53 -16.22 25.27
CA PHE A 151 13.45 -17.20 25.16
C PHE A 151 12.21 -16.61 24.44
N GLY A 152 11.85 -15.37 24.75
CA GLY A 152 10.80 -14.64 24.03
C GLY A 152 11.11 -14.48 22.54
N ASN A 153 12.38 -14.24 22.18
CA ASN A 153 12.80 -14.15 20.78
C ASN A 153 12.60 -15.49 20.05
N LEU A 154 12.99 -16.60 20.67
CA LEU A 154 12.76 -17.94 20.14
C LEU A 154 11.26 -18.23 19.96
N LEU A 155 10.43 -17.90 20.95
CA LEU A 155 8.98 -18.09 20.89
C LEU A 155 8.35 -17.28 19.74
N ARG A 156 8.89 -16.09 19.45
CA ARG A 156 8.48 -15.31 18.28
C ARG A 156 8.82 -16.02 16.97
N VAL A 157 10.01 -16.61 16.85
CA VAL A 157 10.41 -17.43 15.69
C VAL A 157 9.53 -18.67 15.53
N LEU A 158 9.13 -19.28 16.65
CA LEU A 158 8.19 -20.41 16.71
C LEU A 158 6.72 -20.01 16.47
N ALA A 159 6.44 -18.76 16.08
CA ALA A 159 5.09 -18.23 15.86
C ALA A 159 4.15 -18.36 17.08
N ARG A 160 4.70 -18.18 18.30
CA ARG A 160 3.97 -18.16 19.59
C ARG A 160 4.00 -16.75 20.20
N PRO A 161 3.33 -15.75 19.58
CA PRO A 161 3.50 -14.33 19.93
C PRO A 161 2.98 -13.97 21.33
N ALA A 162 1.91 -14.61 21.80
CA ALA A 162 1.37 -14.37 23.14
C ALA A 162 2.34 -14.83 24.24
N GLU A 163 3.04 -15.93 24.02
CA GLU A 163 4.03 -16.45 24.96
C GLU A 163 5.33 -15.64 24.92
N ALA A 164 5.74 -15.19 23.72
CA ALA A 164 6.84 -14.24 23.56
C ALA A 164 6.57 -12.94 24.33
N GLU A 165 5.37 -12.36 24.19
CA GLU A 165 4.97 -11.17 24.95
C GLU A 165 5.06 -11.41 26.45
N LEU A 166 4.54 -12.53 26.95
CA LEU A 166 4.59 -12.87 28.37
C LEU A 166 6.05 -12.95 28.85
N ALA A 167 6.94 -13.58 28.08
CA ALA A 167 8.35 -13.67 28.41
C ALA A 167 9.02 -12.29 28.52
N TYR A 168 8.74 -11.36 27.59
CA TYR A 168 9.26 -9.99 27.69
C TYR A 168 8.69 -9.22 28.88
N ARG A 169 7.39 -9.34 29.16
CA ARG A 169 6.77 -8.71 30.34
C ARG A 169 7.36 -9.26 31.64
N LEU A 170 7.65 -10.55 31.72
CA LEU A 170 8.34 -11.16 32.86
C LEU A 170 9.77 -10.64 33.00
N ALA A 171 10.52 -10.52 31.90
CA ALA A 171 11.86 -9.94 31.91
C ALA A 171 11.84 -8.50 32.46
N ILE A 172 10.87 -7.68 32.05
CA ILE A 172 10.64 -6.31 32.54
C ILE A 172 10.24 -6.30 34.02
N ALA A 173 9.40 -7.24 34.46
CA ALA A 173 9.01 -7.35 35.87
C ALA A 173 10.19 -7.73 36.78
N VAL A 174 11.15 -8.51 36.25
CA VAL A 174 12.40 -8.83 36.94
C VAL A 174 13.37 -7.64 36.93
N ARG A 175 13.49 -6.95 35.79
CA ARG A 175 14.37 -5.79 35.62
C ARG A 175 13.66 -4.69 34.80
N ALA A 176 13.16 -3.68 35.51
CA ALA A 176 12.30 -2.64 34.91
C ALA A 176 12.99 -1.79 33.84
N ASP A 177 14.31 -1.64 33.89
CA ASP A 177 15.15 -0.89 32.95
C ASP A 177 15.78 -1.77 31.85
N HIS A 178 15.27 -2.99 31.63
CA HIS A 178 15.78 -3.91 30.61
C HIS A 178 15.42 -3.45 29.18
N VAL A 179 16.26 -2.59 28.59
CA VAL A 179 16.08 -1.97 27.26
C VAL A 179 15.64 -2.97 26.19
N LEU A 180 16.35 -4.09 26.05
CA LEU A 180 16.08 -5.09 25.01
C LEU A 180 14.70 -5.75 25.17
N ALA A 181 14.21 -5.89 26.41
CA ALA A 181 12.91 -6.53 26.67
C ALA A 181 11.79 -5.57 26.30
N HIS A 182 11.92 -4.28 26.63
CA HIS A 182 10.99 -3.24 26.17
C HIS A 182 10.99 -3.10 24.65
N ALA A 183 12.17 -3.14 24.01
CA ALA A 183 12.30 -3.05 22.56
C ALA A 183 11.58 -4.21 21.84
N ASN A 184 11.79 -5.43 22.33
CA ASN A 184 11.18 -6.63 21.75
C ASN A 184 9.68 -6.72 22.08
N LEU A 185 9.26 -6.22 23.24
CA LEU A 185 7.84 -6.04 23.58
C LEU A 185 7.17 -5.06 22.60
N GLY A 186 7.81 -3.91 22.31
CA GLY A 186 7.30 -2.96 21.32
C GLY A 186 7.14 -3.57 19.94
N ALA A 187 8.14 -4.33 19.47
CA ALA A 187 8.11 -5.01 18.18
C ALA A 187 6.96 -6.03 18.09
N ILE A 188 6.82 -6.93 19.07
CA ILE A 188 5.77 -7.96 19.03
C ILE A 188 4.36 -7.36 19.13
N LEU A 189 4.20 -6.25 19.85
CA LEU A 189 2.91 -5.56 19.95
C LEU A 189 2.52 -4.87 18.63
N VAL A 190 3.49 -4.39 17.83
CA VAL A 190 3.25 -3.95 16.45
C VAL A 190 2.75 -5.12 15.61
N ASP A 191 3.44 -6.26 15.66
CA ASP A 191 3.08 -7.46 14.90
C ASP A 191 1.65 -7.94 15.26
N MET A 192 1.29 -7.88 16.54
CA MET A 192 -0.06 -8.21 17.04
C MET A 192 -1.11 -7.10 16.85
N ARG A 193 -0.76 -5.98 16.22
CA ARG A 193 -1.66 -4.82 15.99
C ARG A 193 -2.22 -4.18 17.27
N ARG A 194 -1.53 -4.33 18.41
CA ARG A 194 -1.86 -3.67 19.70
C ARG A 194 -1.18 -2.31 19.78
N LEU A 195 -1.55 -1.41 18.87
CA LEU A 195 -0.81 -0.20 18.54
C LEU A 195 -0.58 0.76 19.73
N PRO A 196 -1.57 1.04 20.61
CA PRO A 196 -1.33 1.93 21.76
C PRO A 196 -0.30 1.38 22.75
N GLU A 197 -0.28 0.06 22.97
CA GLU A 197 0.71 -0.59 23.83
C GLU A 197 2.08 -0.65 23.16
N ALA A 198 2.12 -0.85 21.85
CA ALA A 198 3.35 -0.80 21.06
C ALA A 198 4.02 0.58 21.12
N GLU A 199 3.24 1.65 21.03
CA GLU A 199 3.71 3.03 21.22
C GLU A 199 4.30 3.21 22.62
N ALA A 200 3.58 2.79 23.67
CA ALA A 200 4.03 2.94 25.05
C ALA A 200 5.36 2.20 25.30
N ALA A 201 5.46 0.95 24.84
CA ALA A 201 6.69 0.16 24.96
C ALA A 201 7.86 0.79 24.18
N SER A 202 7.62 1.26 22.94
CA SER A 202 8.66 1.90 22.13
C SER A 202 9.16 3.21 22.74
N ARG A 203 8.25 4.04 23.28
CA ARG A 203 8.63 5.27 24.02
C ARG A 203 9.42 4.95 25.29
N GLN A 204 9.08 3.85 25.98
CA GLN A 204 9.84 3.40 27.15
C GLN A 204 11.26 2.96 26.76
N THR A 205 11.44 2.24 25.65
CA THR A 205 12.77 1.92 25.11
C THR A 205 13.57 3.18 24.79
N ILE A 206 12.95 4.17 24.14
CA ILE A 206 13.60 5.45 23.82
C ILE A 206 13.97 6.24 25.08
N ALA A 207 13.14 6.21 26.12
CA ALA A 207 13.46 6.86 27.39
C ALA A 207 14.68 6.23 28.09
N LEU A 208 14.84 4.91 27.98
CA LEU A 208 15.99 4.19 28.53
C LEU A 208 17.24 4.26 27.63
N CYS A 209 17.04 4.32 26.31
CA CYS A 209 18.09 4.36 25.30
C CYS A 209 17.65 5.28 24.13
N PRO A 210 17.98 6.60 24.19
CA PRO A 210 17.50 7.58 23.22
C PRO A 210 17.91 7.33 21.78
N ASP A 211 19.06 6.69 21.55
CA ASP A 211 19.61 6.39 20.23
C ASP A 211 19.33 4.93 19.81
N HIS A 212 18.20 4.33 20.22
CA HIS A 212 17.79 2.99 19.81
C HIS A 212 16.98 2.99 18.50
N PRO A 213 17.59 2.71 17.33
CA PRO A 213 16.94 2.88 16.03
C PRO A 213 15.69 2.01 15.82
N GLU A 214 15.68 0.74 16.24
CA GLU A 214 14.51 -0.13 16.09
C GLU A 214 13.32 0.35 16.93
N ALA A 215 13.56 1.07 18.03
CA ALA A 215 12.49 1.59 18.88
C ALA A 215 11.82 2.79 18.21
N HIS A 216 12.61 3.68 17.62
CA HIS A 216 12.11 4.77 16.78
C HIS A 216 11.37 4.24 15.54
N TYR A 217 11.89 3.20 14.88
CA TYR A 217 11.22 2.57 13.75
C TYR A 217 9.86 1.97 14.16
N ASN A 218 9.81 1.18 15.24
CA ASN A 218 8.57 0.57 15.72
C ASN A 218 7.56 1.61 16.22
N LEU A 219 8.04 2.70 16.86
CA LEU A 219 7.22 3.86 17.19
C LEU A 219 6.59 4.47 15.94
N GLY A 220 7.39 4.67 14.89
CA GLY A 220 6.90 5.16 13.59
C GLY A 220 5.82 4.26 13.01
N VAL A 221 6.01 2.93 13.03
CA VAL A 221 5.01 1.97 12.55
C VAL A 221 3.73 2.03 13.37
N ALA A 222 3.82 2.08 14.70
CA ALA A 222 2.65 2.19 15.57
C ALA A 222 1.87 3.49 15.29
N LEU A 223 2.56 4.63 15.21
CA LEU A 223 1.97 5.95 14.95
C LEU A 223 1.34 6.07 13.57
N GLN A 224 1.98 5.50 12.54
CA GLN A 224 1.42 5.47 11.18
C GLN A 224 0.10 4.70 11.16
N ASN A 225 0.03 3.54 11.81
CA ASN A 225 -1.21 2.74 11.87
C ASN A 225 -2.29 3.36 12.78
N LEU A 226 -1.92 4.32 13.63
CA LEU A 226 -2.82 5.17 14.41
C LEU A 226 -3.21 6.47 13.68
N ASP A 227 -2.82 6.63 12.40
CA ASP A 227 -3.05 7.81 11.57
C ASP A 227 -2.41 9.11 12.10
N ARG A 228 -1.40 9.00 12.98
CA ARG A 228 -0.62 10.13 13.53
C ARG A 228 0.60 10.41 12.65
N LEU A 229 0.36 10.78 11.40
CA LEU A 229 1.37 10.84 10.33
C LEU A 229 2.58 11.73 10.66
N SER A 230 2.36 12.92 11.23
CA SER A 230 3.47 13.85 11.54
C SER A 230 4.41 13.32 12.63
N GLU A 231 3.88 12.57 13.61
CA GLU A 231 4.71 11.95 14.64
C GLU A 231 5.41 10.70 14.10
N ALA A 232 4.75 9.95 13.21
CA ALA A 232 5.37 8.82 12.52
C ALA A 232 6.57 9.26 11.66
N GLU A 233 6.44 10.37 10.94
CA GLU A 233 7.53 10.98 10.18
C GLU A 233 8.73 11.33 11.07
N ALA A 234 8.49 11.97 12.22
CA ALA A 234 9.55 12.31 13.17
C ALA A 234 10.26 11.05 13.67
N ALA A 235 9.50 10.03 14.07
CA ALA A 235 10.05 8.76 14.55
C ALA A 235 10.87 8.03 13.46
N TYR A 236 10.43 8.00 12.20
CA TYR A 236 11.23 7.40 11.12
C TYR A 236 12.51 8.18 10.84
N ARG A 237 12.48 9.51 10.89
CA ARG A 237 13.69 10.34 10.76
C ARG A 237 14.68 10.08 11.91
N ASP A 238 14.20 9.92 13.13
CA ASP A 238 15.05 9.55 14.26
C ASP A 238 15.63 8.13 14.11
N ALA A 239 14.87 7.18 13.60
CA ALA A 239 15.38 5.84 13.28
C ALA A 239 16.53 5.91 12.26
N ILE A 240 16.35 6.69 11.19
CA ILE A 240 17.36 6.91 10.14
C ILE A 240 18.58 7.65 10.69
N ARG A 241 18.39 8.65 11.55
CA ARG A 241 19.48 9.38 12.23
C ARG A 241 20.33 8.42 13.08
N CYS A 242 19.67 7.55 13.86
CA CYS A 242 20.35 6.58 14.72
C CYS A 242 21.05 5.49 13.90
N ARG A 243 20.45 5.05 12.78
CA ARG A 243 21.05 4.09 11.85
C ARG A 243 20.64 4.37 10.40
N PRO A 244 21.51 5.02 9.59
CA PRO A 244 21.19 5.37 8.20
C PRO A 244 20.93 4.17 7.27
N GLY A 245 21.51 3.01 7.58
CA GLY A 245 21.41 1.77 6.78
C GLY A 245 20.13 0.96 6.96
N LEU A 246 18.99 1.61 7.28
CA LEU A 246 17.68 0.96 7.48
C LEU A 246 16.75 1.22 6.28
N PRO A 247 16.78 0.41 5.22
CA PRO A 247 15.95 0.64 4.03
C PRO A 247 14.44 0.66 4.33
N GLN A 248 13.99 -0.14 5.31
CA GLN A 248 12.57 -0.17 5.72
C GLN A 248 12.12 1.15 6.35
N ALA A 249 13.00 1.85 7.07
CA ALA A 249 12.69 3.15 7.67
C ALA A 249 12.52 4.22 6.57
N HIS A 250 13.39 4.22 5.56
CA HIS A 250 13.27 5.08 4.38
C HIS A 250 12.01 4.80 3.57
N ASN A 251 11.68 3.52 3.33
CA ASN A 251 10.42 3.15 2.67
C ASN A 251 9.20 3.66 3.43
N ASN A 252 9.13 3.43 4.75
CA ASN A 252 7.97 3.84 5.52
C ASN A 252 7.88 5.37 5.69
N LEU A 253 9.03 6.06 5.75
CA LEU A 253 9.08 7.52 5.67
C LEU A 253 8.48 8.00 4.33
N GLY A 254 8.85 7.39 3.21
CA GLY A 254 8.27 7.69 1.90
C GLY A 254 6.75 7.48 1.87
N CYS A 255 6.25 6.39 2.46
CA CYS A 255 4.82 6.13 2.57
C CYS A 255 4.08 7.21 3.37
N VAL A 256 4.64 7.64 4.51
CA VAL A 256 4.06 8.71 5.35
C VAL A 256 4.08 10.05 4.63
N LEU A 257 5.19 10.41 3.99
CA LEU A 257 5.31 11.64 3.20
C LEU A 257 4.31 11.68 2.04
N ARG A 258 4.11 10.55 1.36
CA ARG A 258 3.11 10.42 0.29
C ARG A 258 1.69 10.62 0.83
N ALA A 259 1.37 10.03 1.98
CA ALA A 259 0.06 10.19 2.63
C ALA A 259 -0.21 11.65 3.06
N GLN A 260 0.84 12.41 3.38
CA GLN A 260 0.77 13.84 3.64
C GLN A 260 0.75 14.72 2.35
N GLY A 261 0.78 14.12 1.15
CA GLY A 261 0.81 14.82 -0.13
C GLY A 261 2.19 15.38 -0.55
N ARG A 262 3.26 15.06 0.19
CA ARG A 262 4.63 15.52 -0.08
C ARG A 262 5.36 14.55 -1.02
N HIS A 263 4.88 14.49 -2.26
CA HIS A 263 5.33 13.51 -3.26
C HIS A 263 6.82 13.60 -3.61
N ASP A 264 7.38 14.81 -3.72
CA ASP A 264 8.79 14.99 -4.06
C ASP A 264 9.71 14.43 -2.97
N GLU A 265 9.41 14.72 -1.70
CA GLU A 265 10.17 14.18 -0.56
C GLU A 265 9.96 12.67 -0.41
N ALA A 266 8.75 12.16 -0.70
CA ALA A 266 8.49 10.72 -0.72
C ALA A 266 9.33 10.00 -1.78
N ALA A 267 9.44 10.57 -2.99
CA ALA A 267 10.25 10.00 -4.05
C ALA A 267 11.75 9.93 -3.65
N VAL A 268 12.26 10.94 -2.94
CA VAL A 268 13.63 10.92 -2.38
C VAL A 268 13.78 9.80 -1.37
N ALA A 269 12.87 9.68 -0.40
CA ALA A 269 12.94 8.62 0.62
C ALA A 269 12.88 7.21 0.02
N PHE A 270 12.02 6.96 -0.99
CA PHE A 270 12.03 5.69 -1.71
C PHE A 270 13.33 5.45 -2.50
N THR A 271 13.90 6.50 -3.10
CA THR A 271 15.21 6.40 -3.79
C THR A 271 16.32 6.03 -2.81
N ASP A 272 16.35 6.63 -1.62
CA ASP A 272 17.31 6.31 -0.56
C ASP A 272 17.14 4.86 -0.07
N ALA A 273 15.91 4.38 0.09
CA ALA A 273 15.64 2.98 0.41
C ALA A 273 16.21 2.02 -0.68
N LEU A 274 16.03 2.36 -1.96
CA LEU A 274 16.55 1.56 -3.07
C LEU A 274 18.06 1.63 -3.22
N ALA A 275 18.70 2.73 -2.83
CA ALA A 275 20.16 2.84 -2.79
C ALA A 275 20.77 1.86 -1.77
N LEU A 276 20.06 1.60 -0.67
CA LEU A 276 20.45 0.64 0.35
C LEU A 276 20.07 -0.80 0.00
N ALA A 277 18.89 -1.00 -0.59
CA ALA A 277 18.35 -2.32 -0.94
C ALA A 277 17.63 -2.30 -2.31
N PRO A 278 18.36 -2.48 -3.43
CA PRO A 278 17.81 -2.34 -4.79
C PRO A 278 16.72 -3.35 -5.18
N GLN A 279 16.58 -4.44 -4.42
CA GLN A 279 15.74 -5.59 -4.76
C GLN A 279 14.37 -5.59 -4.05
N MET A 280 13.99 -4.49 -3.39
CA MET A 280 12.69 -4.37 -2.71
C MET A 280 11.60 -3.99 -3.72
N ALA A 281 10.82 -4.98 -4.18
CA ALA A 281 9.76 -4.78 -5.17
C ALA A 281 8.70 -3.77 -4.71
N GLU A 282 8.34 -3.80 -3.42
CA GLU A 282 7.41 -2.89 -2.76
C GLU A 282 7.86 -1.42 -2.82
N VAL A 283 9.17 -1.17 -2.76
CA VAL A 283 9.71 0.19 -2.84
C VAL A 283 9.67 0.72 -4.27
N HIS A 284 9.97 -0.13 -5.26
CA HIS A 284 9.80 0.23 -6.68
C HIS A 284 8.34 0.53 -7.03
N TYR A 285 7.40 -0.26 -6.52
CA TYR A 285 5.97 0.03 -6.65
C TYR A 285 5.59 1.38 -6.02
N ASN A 286 5.99 1.60 -4.76
CA ASN A 286 5.68 2.82 -4.04
C ASN A 286 6.26 4.07 -4.71
N LEU A 287 7.48 3.97 -5.23
CA LEU A 287 8.12 5.00 -6.05
C LEU A 287 7.32 5.23 -7.34
N GLY A 288 6.94 4.18 -8.06
CA GLY A 288 6.12 4.27 -9.27
C GLY A 288 4.80 5.01 -9.07
N THR A 289 4.07 4.69 -7.99
CA THR A 289 2.83 5.41 -7.63
C THR A 289 3.09 6.87 -7.31
N THR A 290 4.16 7.17 -6.58
CA THR A 290 4.53 8.54 -6.21
C THR A 290 4.89 9.37 -7.44
N LEU A 291 5.67 8.81 -8.35
CA LEU A 291 6.07 9.43 -9.61
C LEU A 291 4.87 9.65 -10.53
N ALA A 292 3.92 8.71 -10.57
CA ALA A 292 2.68 8.86 -11.34
C ALA A 292 1.85 10.05 -10.84
N HIS A 293 1.69 10.20 -9.51
CA HIS A 293 1.03 11.37 -8.92
C HIS A 293 1.82 12.67 -9.18
N ALA A 294 3.15 12.58 -9.16
CA ALA A 294 4.07 13.63 -9.57
C ALA A 294 4.14 13.83 -11.10
N GLY A 295 3.35 13.12 -11.91
CA GLY A 295 3.24 13.32 -13.36
C GLY A 295 4.48 12.90 -14.15
N GLN A 296 5.44 12.24 -13.48
CA GLN A 296 6.64 11.68 -14.08
C GLN A 296 6.32 10.28 -14.62
N LEU A 297 5.52 10.24 -15.69
CA LEU A 297 4.87 9.02 -16.16
C LEU A 297 5.86 7.97 -16.71
N ASP A 298 6.94 8.40 -17.34
CA ASP A 298 7.95 7.48 -17.89
C ASP A 298 8.79 6.83 -16.77
N GLU A 299 9.14 7.60 -15.75
CA GLU A 299 9.80 7.10 -14.54
C GLU A 299 8.87 6.15 -13.77
N ALA A 300 7.59 6.50 -13.64
CA ALA A 300 6.59 5.66 -12.99
C ALA A 300 6.45 4.29 -13.67
N GLU A 301 6.37 4.27 -15.02
CA GLU A 301 6.30 3.04 -15.79
C GLU A 301 7.54 2.16 -15.56
N ARG A 302 8.74 2.75 -15.60
CA ARG A 302 9.99 2.03 -15.33
C ARG A 302 10.00 1.41 -13.93
N ALA A 303 9.57 2.15 -12.92
CA ALA A 303 9.51 1.67 -11.54
C ALA A 303 8.51 0.52 -11.38
N TYR A 304 7.30 0.62 -11.96
CA TYR A 304 6.34 -0.49 -11.94
C TYR A 304 6.86 -1.73 -12.66
N ARG A 305 7.48 -1.58 -13.84
CA ARG A 305 8.08 -2.71 -14.55
C ARG A 305 9.19 -3.36 -13.71
N ARG A 306 10.03 -2.57 -13.04
CA ARG A 306 11.07 -3.09 -12.15
C ARG A 306 10.49 -3.85 -10.96
N ALA A 307 9.41 -3.36 -10.35
CA ALA A 307 8.71 -4.09 -9.29
C ALA A 307 8.23 -5.48 -9.77
N LEU A 308 7.72 -5.56 -11.01
CA LEU A 308 7.25 -6.81 -11.62
C LEU A 308 8.37 -7.75 -12.07
N GLU A 309 9.53 -7.22 -12.45
CA GLU A 309 10.73 -8.03 -12.69
C GLU A 309 11.22 -8.72 -11.40
N LEU A 310 11.13 -8.02 -10.27
CA LEU A 310 11.54 -8.54 -8.96
C LEU A 310 10.50 -9.49 -8.36
N ARG A 311 9.22 -9.19 -8.57
CA ARG A 311 8.09 -9.97 -8.07
C ARG A 311 6.96 -9.97 -9.10
N ALA A 312 6.91 -11.01 -9.92
CA ALA A 312 5.96 -11.14 -11.03
C ALA A 312 4.49 -11.21 -10.56
N ASP A 313 4.24 -11.78 -9.39
CA ASP A 313 2.93 -11.90 -8.73
C ASP A 313 2.58 -10.66 -7.88
N TYR A 314 3.22 -9.51 -8.12
CA TYR A 314 2.90 -8.29 -7.40
C TYR A 314 1.67 -7.59 -7.99
N ASP A 315 0.50 -8.00 -7.53
CA ASP A 315 -0.82 -7.53 -7.98
C ASP A 315 -0.97 -6.00 -8.06
N ASP A 316 -0.55 -5.28 -7.01
CA ASP A 316 -0.69 -3.81 -6.97
C ASP A 316 0.13 -3.14 -8.07
N ALA A 317 1.35 -3.64 -8.33
CA ALA A 317 2.20 -3.14 -9.40
C ALA A 317 1.65 -3.48 -10.79
N ARG A 318 1.01 -4.64 -10.96
CA ARG A 318 0.35 -5.02 -12.23
C ARG A 318 -0.80 -4.07 -12.54
N PHE A 319 -1.65 -3.80 -11.56
CA PHE A 319 -2.79 -2.91 -11.71
C PHE A 319 -2.37 -1.44 -11.85
N GLY A 320 -1.40 -0.97 -11.06
CA GLY A 320 -0.84 0.38 -11.19
C GLY A 320 -0.19 0.63 -12.55
N LEU A 321 0.48 -0.37 -13.12
CA LEU A 321 0.99 -0.30 -14.49
C LEU A 321 -0.16 -0.31 -15.52
N ALA A 322 -1.20 -1.13 -15.31
CA ALA A 322 -2.35 -1.18 -16.21
C ALA A 322 -3.03 0.19 -16.33
N THR A 323 -3.36 0.83 -15.21
CA THR A 323 -4.03 2.14 -15.18
C THR A 323 -3.17 3.23 -15.79
N LEU A 324 -1.86 3.23 -15.53
CA LEU A 324 -0.90 4.15 -16.17
C LEU A 324 -0.83 3.96 -17.69
N LEU A 325 -0.80 2.72 -18.17
CA LEU A 325 -0.78 2.45 -19.61
C LEU A 325 -2.09 2.88 -20.28
N LEU A 326 -3.23 2.63 -19.64
CA LEU A 326 -4.53 3.10 -20.10
C LEU A 326 -4.60 4.63 -20.14
N SER A 327 -4.11 5.33 -19.11
CA SER A 327 -4.12 6.80 -19.09
C SER A 327 -3.23 7.43 -20.17
N ARG A 328 -2.22 6.69 -20.65
CA ARG A 328 -1.36 7.06 -21.77
C ARG A 328 -1.88 6.60 -23.14
N GLY A 329 -3.05 5.97 -23.22
CA GLY A 329 -3.63 5.48 -24.47
C GLY A 329 -2.97 4.21 -25.01
N ARG A 330 -2.08 3.55 -24.23
CA ARG A 330 -1.45 2.26 -24.58
C ARG A 330 -2.39 1.10 -24.24
N PHE A 331 -3.55 1.11 -24.88
CA PHE A 331 -4.68 0.24 -24.55
C PHE A 331 -4.40 -1.25 -24.71
N GLU A 332 -3.70 -1.64 -25.77
CA GLU A 332 -3.43 -3.06 -26.03
C GLU A 332 -2.73 -3.74 -24.85
N GLU A 333 -1.71 -3.07 -24.30
CA GLU A 333 -0.98 -3.56 -23.14
C GLU A 333 -1.73 -3.30 -21.82
N GLY A 334 -2.35 -2.12 -21.70
CA GLY A 334 -3.08 -1.70 -20.52
C GLY A 334 -4.25 -2.63 -20.19
N TRP A 335 -5.08 -2.98 -21.18
CA TRP A 335 -6.25 -3.85 -20.99
C TRP A 335 -5.86 -5.25 -20.53
N ARG A 336 -4.84 -5.85 -21.15
CA ARG A 336 -4.34 -7.19 -20.76
C ARG A 336 -3.90 -7.21 -19.29
N ARG A 337 -3.24 -6.14 -18.82
CA ARG A 337 -2.84 -6.03 -17.42
C ARG A 337 -4.00 -5.68 -16.50
N TYR A 338 -4.99 -4.95 -16.97
CA TYR A 338 -6.16 -4.54 -16.19
C TYR A 338 -7.01 -5.75 -15.75
N GLU A 339 -6.91 -6.90 -16.43
CA GLU A 339 -7.51 -8.17 -15.99
C GLU A 339 -6.92 -8.70 -14.68
N SER A 340 -5.76 -8.21 -14.21
CA SER A 340 -5.22 -8.58 -12.90
C SER A 340 -6.14 -8.21 -11.74
N ARG A 341 -7.14 -7.34 -11.97
CA ARG A 341 -8.19 -6.99 -11.01
C ARG A 341 -8.97 -8.21 -10.48
N TYR A 342 -8.96 -9.32 -11.21
CA TYR A 342 -9.58 -10.58 -10.78
C TYR A 342 -8.73 -11.39 -9.79
N GLU A 343 -7.45 -11.09 -9.64
CA GLU A 343 -6.51 -11.81 -8.78
C GLU A 343 -6.41 -11.14 -7.40
N GLN A 344 -6.65 -9.83 -7.36
CA GLN A 344 -6.59 -9.01 -6.15
C GLN A 344 -7.64 -9.41 -5.11
N SER A 345 -7.17 -9.80 -3.92
CA SER A 345 -8.03 -10.22 -2.81
C SER A 345 -8.92 -9.11 -2.25
N THR A 346 -8.50 -7.85 -2.38
CA THR A 346 -9.23 -6.67 -1.91
C THR A 346 -10.30 -6.18 -2.87
N PHE A 347 -10.30 -6.66 -4.13
CA PHE A 347 -11.19 -6.18 -5.16
C PHE A 347 -12.46 -7.04 -5.23
N VAL A 348 -13.60 -6.38 -5.41
CA VAL A 348 -14.91 -7.06 -5.50
C VAL A 348 -14.98 -8.01 -6.70
N HIS A 349 -14.18 -7.77 -7.75
CA HIS A 349 -14.22 -8.57 -8.99
C HIS A 349 -13.73 -10.01 -8.80
N ARG A 350 -12.81 -10.25 -7.86
CA ARG A 350 -12.40 -11.62 -7.53
C ARG A 350 -13.60 -12.46 -7.08
N ARG A 351 -14.48 -11.88 -6.27
CA ARG A 351 -15.71 -12.52 -5.80
C ARG A 351 -16.72 -12.75 -6.93
N THR A 352 -16.73 -11.93 -7.97
CA THR A 352 -17.60 -12.15 -9.16
C THR A 352 -17.37 -13.53 -9.77
N ARG A 353 -16.11 -13.96 -9.93
CA ARG A 353 -15.75 -15.29 -10.44
C ARG A 353 -16.28 -16.44 -9.57
N GLU A 354 -16.43 -16.21 -8.28
CA GLU A 354 -16.91 -17.22 -7.33
C GLU A 354 -18.44 -17.31 -7.30
N VAL A 355 -19.12 -16.18 -7.52
CA VAL A 355 -20.59 -16.07 -7.44
C VAL A 355 -21.26 -16.51 -8.74
N LEU A 356 -20.66 -16.20 -9.89
CA LEU A 356 -21.22 -16.54 -11.20
C LEU A 356 -20.85 -17.96 -11.59
N ARG A 357 -21.84 -18.86 -11.56
CA ARG A 357 -21.67 -20.30 -11.84
C ARG A 357 -21.66 -20.64 -13.34
N CYS A 358 -21.00 -19.82 -14.15
CA CYS A 358 -20.74 -20.06 -15.57
C CYS A 358 -19.33 -19.58 -15.94
N ALA A 359 -18.83 -19.98 -17.11
CA ALA A 359 -17.48 -19.63 -17.53
C ALA A 359 -17.35 -18.13 -17.81
N GLN A 360 -16.23 -17.51 -17.45
CA GLN A 360 -15.93 -16.16 -17.92
C GLN A 360 -15.56 -16.22 -19.40
N TRP A 361 -16.20 -15.41 -20.23
CA TRP A 361 -15.83 -15.24 -21.64
C TRP A 361 -14.40 -14.68 -21.75
N GLN A 362 -13.55 -15.36 -22.50
CA GLN A 362 -12.16 -15.00 -22.77
C GLN A 362 -11.92 -14.64 -24.25
N GLY A 363 -12.98 -14.51 -25.05
CA GLY A 363 -12.91 -14.20 -26.48
C GLY A 363 -13.34 -15.36 -27.39
N GLU A 364 -13.93 -16.42 -26.83
CA GLU A 364 -14.51 -17.52 -27.59
C GLU A 364 -15.60 -17.03 -28.58
N PRO A 365 -15.86 -17.78 -29.66
CA PRO A 365 -16.97 -17.47 -30.57
C PRO A 365 -18.31 -17.40 -29.82
N LEU A 366 -19.06 -16.32 -30.04
CA LEU A 366 -20.38 -16.11 -29.41
C LEU A 366 -21.55 -16.57 -30.28
N ALA A 367 -21.31 -17.09 -31.49
CA ALA A 367 -22.36 -17.52 -32.40
C ALA A 367 -23.29 -18.57 -31.74
N GLY A 368 -24.56 -18.22 -31.56
CA GLY A 368 -25.54 -19.09 -30.92
C GLY A 368 -25.44 -19.18 -29.39
N LYS A 369 -24.54 -18.41 -28.76
CA LYS A 369 -24.26 -18.45 -27.32
C LYS A 369 -25.03 -17.41 -26.52
N THR A 370 -25.24 -17.71 -25.26
CA THR A 370 -25.87 -16.83 -24.27
C THR A 370 -24.82 -16.19 -23.37
N LEU A 371 -24.90 -14.87 -23.19
CA LEU A 371 -23.92 -14.07 -22.48
C LEU A 371 -24.58 -13.27 -21.35
N LEU A 372 -24.09 -13.46 -20.12
CA LEU A 372 -24.39 -12.61 -18.98
C LEU A 372 -23.33 -11.50 -18.87
N VAL A 373 -23.70 -10.25 -19.12
CA VAL A 373 -22.84 -9.11 -18.87
C VAL A 373 -23.06 -8.66 -17.43
N TRP A 374 -21.99 -8.54 -16.64
CA TRP A 374 -22.05 -8.25 -15.21
C TRP A 374 -21.47 -6.87 -14.89
N GLN A 375 -22.22 -6.06 -14.14
CA GLN A 375 -21.71 -4.80 -13.61
C GLN A 375 -20.73 -5.05 -12.47
N GLU A 376 -19.51 -4.57 -12.67
CA GLU A 376 -18.40 -4.63 -11.71
C GLU A 376 -18.09 -3.30 -11.04
N ASP A 377 -18.22 -2.20 -11.78
CA ASP A 377 -17.84 -0.84 -11.37
C ASP A 377 -19.04 0.12 -11.34
N GLY A 378 -18.76 1.43 -11.27
CA GLY A 378 -19.74 2.47 -11.09
C GLY A 378 -20.73 2.62 -12.25
N LEU A 379 -21.76 3.42 -12.02
CA LEU A 379 -22.80 3.70 -13.02
C LEU A 379 -22.21 4.38 -14.28
N GLY A 380 -21.21 5.24 -14.10
CA GLY A 380 -20.50 5.89 -15.20
C GLY A 380 -19.75 4.90 -16.10
N ASP A 381 -19.12 3.89 -15.51
CA ASP A 381 -18.44 2.84 -16.27
C ASP A 381 -19.41 2.07 -17.16
N MET A 382 -20.57 1.71 -16.62
CA MET A 382 -21.61 1.00 -17.38
C MET A 382 -22.17 1.86 -18.52
N LEU A 383 -22.37 3.15 -18.30
CA LEU A 383 -22.81 4.10 -19.34
C LEU A 383 -21.76 4.30 -20.43
N GLN A 384 -20.48 4.32 -20.07
CA GLN A 384 -19.41 4.48 -21.05
C GLN A 384 -19.22 3.22 -21.88
N PHE A 385 -19.12 2.07 -21.23
CA PHE A 385 -18.77 0.81 -21.89
C PHE A 385 -19.96 0.08 -22.50
N SER A 386 -21.20 0.55 -22.31
CA SER A 386 -22.37 0.02 -23.03
C SER A 386 -22.20 0.03 -24.55
N ARG A 387 -21.27 0.84 -25.09
CA ARG A 387 -20.87 0.83 -26.51
C ARG A 387 -20.43 -0.54 -27.02
N TYR A 388 -20.01 -1.45 -26.13
CA TYR A 388 -19.57 -2.79 -26.48
C TYR A 388 -20.71 -3.82 -26.54
N PHE A 389 -21.96 -3.47 -26.20
CA PHE A 389 -23.08 -4.40 -26.41
C PHE A 389 -23.27 -4.74 -27.89
N ALA A 390 -23.06 -3.77 -28.79
CA ALA A 390 -23.11 -3.97 -30.24
C ALA A 390 -22.05 -4.99 -30.72
N GLU A 391 -20.89 -5.03 -30.07
CA GLU A 391 -19.82 -5.99 -30.39
C GLU A 391 -20.25 -7.43 -30.11
N PHE A 392 -20.95 -7.68 -29.00
CA PHE A 392 -21.47 -9.02 -28.70
C PHE A 392 -22.48 -9.49 -29.76
N ARG A 393 -23.30 -8.58 -30.29
CA ARG A 393 -24.21 -8.89 -31.41
C ARG A 393 -23.50 -9.09 -32.73
N ALA A 394 -22.48 -8.29 -33.03
CA ALA A 394 -21.63 -8.49 -34.20
C ALA A 394 -20.97 -9.89 -34.19
N ARG A 395 -20.68 -10.42 -33.00
CA ARG A 395 -20.19 -11.80 -32.77
C ARG A 395 -21.29 -12.87 -32.70
N GLN A 396 -22.53 -12.51 -33.06
CA GLN A 396 -23.68 -13.41 -33.17
C GLN A 396 -24.12 -14.08 -31.85
N ALA A 397 -23.92 -13.39 -30.71
CA ALA A 397 -24.52 -13.80 -29.44
C ALA A 397 -26.04 -13.94 -29.58
N ALA A 398 -26.56 -15.15 -29.31
CA ALA A 398 -27.99 -15.45 -29.39
C ALA A 398 -28.79 -14.70 -28.34
N ARG A 399 -28.21 -14.53 -27.14
CA ARG A 399 -28.83 -13.76 -26.06
C ARG A 399 -27.78 -13.02 -25.24
N VAL A 400 -28.01 -11.75 -24.95
CA VAL A 400 -27.16 -10.91 -24.10
C VAL A 400 -28.03 -10.28 -23.02
N VAL A 401 -27.77 -10.64 -21.77
CA VAL A 401 -28.48 -10.11 -20.60
C VAL A 401 -27.52 -9.29 -19.77
N PHE A 402 -27.94 -8.09 -19.34
CA PHE A 402 -27.12 -7.22 -18.51
C PHE A 402 -27.58 -7.24 -17.05
N ALA A 403 -26.70 -7.60 -16.13
CA ALA A 403 -26.92 -7.53 -14.69
C ALA A 403 -26.34 -6.23 -14.15
N CYS A 404 -27.21 -5.30 -13.73
CA CYS A 404 -26.78 -3.99 -13.23
C CYS A 404 -27.71 -3.45 -12.15
N GLN A 405 -27.29 -2.35 -11.52
CA GLN A 405 -28.06 -1.68 -10.48
C GLN A 405 -29.40 -1.15 -11.02
N PRO A 406 -30.48 -1.19 -10.22
CA PRO A 406 -31.82 -0.75 -10.64
C PRO A 406 -31.86 0.65 -11.26
N ALA A 407 -30.98 1.55 -10.80
CA ALA A 407 -30.88 2.91 -11.32
C ALA A 407 -30.54 3.00 -12.83
N LEU A 408 -30.09 1.92 -13.47
CA LEU A 408 -29.79 1.87 -14.90
C LEU A 408 -30.81 1.04 -15.71
N HIS A 409 -31.71 0.30 -15.07
CA HIS A 409 -32.55 -0.71 -15.75
C HIS A 409 -33.31 -0.15 -16.95
N ARG A 410 -34.16 0.86 -16.72
CA ARG A 410 -34.98 1.46 -17.77
C ARG A 410 -34.17 2.05 -18.92
N LEU A 411 -32.98 2.56 -18.63
CA LEU A 411 -32.11 3.12 -19.67
C LEU A 411 -31.43 2.01 -20.48
N MET A 412 -30.93 0.98 -19.81
CA MET A 412 -30.18 -0.11 -20.43
C MET A 412 -31.06 -1.07 -21.23
N GLU A 413 -32.36 -1.18 -20.90
CA GLU A 413 -33.36 -1.88 -21.71
C GLU A 413 -33.52 -1.28 -23.12
N THR A 414 -33.17 0.00 -23.30
CA THR A 414 -33.25 0.67 -24.61
C THR A 414 -31.99 0.51 -25.46
N VAL A 415 -30.94 -0.11 -24.93
CA VAL A 415 -29.64 -0.23 -25.60
C VAL A 415 -29.69 -1.34 -26.64
N ASP A 416 -29.38 -1.00 -27.88
CA ASP A 416 -29.25 -1.99 -28.94
C ASP A 416 -28.19 -3.05 -28.55
N GLY A 417 -28.58 -4.31 -28.72
CA GLY A 417 -27.80 -5.46 -28.31
C GLY A 417 -28.06 -5.97 -26.90
N VAL A 418 -28.92 -5.35 -26.08
CA VAL A 418 -29.35 -5.88 -24.78
C VAL A 418 -30.74 -6.54 -24.91
N ASP A 419 -30.87 -7.84 -24.60
CA ASP A 419 -32.16 -8.55 -24.65
C ASP A 419 -32.98 -8.39 -23.37
N ALA A 420 -32.30 -8.27 -22.24
CA ALA A 420 -32.94 -8.09 -20.93
C ALA A 420 -31.96 -7.47 -19.95
N VAL A 421 -32.51 -6.79 -18.94
CA VAL A 421 -31.76 -6.27 -17.80
C VAL A 421 -32.27 -6.95 -16.53
N LEU A 422 -31.35 -7.29 -15.63
CA LEU A 422 -31.63 -7.92 -14.34
C LEU A 422 -30.91 -7.14 -13.23
N ASP A 423 -31.45 -7.22 -12.02
CA ASP A 423 -30.64 -6.92 -10.84
C ASP A 423 -29.62 -8.06 -10.56
N HIS A 424 -28.64 -7.77 -9.71
CA HIS A 424 -27.57 -8.71 -9.38
C HIS A 424 -28.06 -10.00 -8.71
N GLU A 425 -29.16 -9.96 -7.95
CA GLU A 425 -29.71 -11.12 -7.25
C GLU A 425 -30.35 -12.09 -8.26
N ALA A 426 -31.25 -11.57 -9.09
CA ALA A 426 -31.91 -12.32 -10.15
C ALA A 426 -30.90 -12.87 -11.17
N ALA A 427 -29.88 -12.09 -11.51
CA ALA A 427 -28.80 -12.52 -12.40
C ALA A 427 -27.96 -13.64 -11.78
N THR A 428 -27.62 -13.54 -10.49
CA THR A 428 -26.88 -14.60 -9.77
C THR A 428 -27.67 -15.91 -9.76
N ALA A 429 -28.97 -15.85 -9.46
CA ALA A 429 -29.84 -17.02 -9.45
C ALA A 429 -29.94 -17.72 -10.82
N GLN A 430 -29.78 -16.95 -11.90
CA GLN A 430 -29.86 -17.43 -13.28
C GLN A 430 -28.49 -17.67 -13.93
N ALA A 431 -27.37 -17.35 -13.27
CA ALA A 431 -26.04 -17.33 -13.88
C ALA A 431 -25.65 -18.66 -14.53
N ALA A 432 -26.04 -19.79 -13.91
CA ALA A 432 -25.78 -21.14 -14.43
C ALA A 432 -26.51 -21.47 -15.75
N GLN A 433 -27.45 -20.64 -16.19
CA GLN A 433 -28.19 -20.82 -17.45
C GLN A 433 -27.47 -20.20 -18.65
N PHE A 434 -26.43 -19.41 -18.42
CA PHE A 434 -25.65 -18.75 -19.46
C PHE A 434 -24.43 -19.59 -19.86
N ASP A 435 -24.07 -19.56 -21.14
CA ASP A 435 -22.83 -20.19 -21.62
C ASP A 435 -21.61 -19.46 -21.03
N TYR A 436 -21.65 -18.13 -21.04
CA TYR A 436 -20.57 -17.28 -20.55
C TYR A 436 -21.07 -16.08 -19.74
N TRP A 437 -20.20 -15.53 -18.90
CA TRP A 437 -20.33 -14.17 -18.36
C TRP A 437 -19.14 -13.28 -18.74
N THR A 438 -19.32 -11.97 -18.77
CA THR A 438 -18.21 -11.01 -18.95
C THR A 438 -18.49 -9.68 -18.26
N SER A 439 -17.45 -8.88 -18.06
CA SER A 439 -17.55 -7.49 -17.62
C SER A 439 -17.42 -6.56 -18.82
N LEU A 440 -18.17 -5.45 -18.81
CA LEU A 440 -18.00 -4.39 -19.81
C LEU A 440 -16.59 -3.79 -19.79
N LEU A 441 -15.84 -3.91 -18.69
CA LEU A 441 -14.45 -3.45 -18.61
C LEU A 441 -13.44 -4.45 -19.22
N SER A 442 -13.83 -5.71 -19.44
CA SER A 442 -13.01 -6.68 -20.20
C SER A 442 -13.27 -6.60 -21.71
N ALA A 443 -14.43 -6.07 -22.13
CA ALA A 443 -14.82 -6.00 -23.53
C ALA A 443 -13.81 -5.26 -24.45
N PRO A 444 -13.21 -4.12 -24.05
CA PRO A 444 -12.20 -3.45 -24.87
C PRO A 444 -11.00 -4.33 -25.21
N MET A 445 -10.60 -5.22 -24.29
CA MET A 445 -9.50 -6.17 -24.50
C MET A 445 -9.83 -7.14 -25.63
N HIS A 446 -11.00 -7.79 -25.56
CA HIS A 446 -11.41 -8.80 -26.54
C HIS A 446 -11.81 -8.20 -27.89
N ALA A 447 -12.19 -6.91 -27.90
CA ALA A 447 -12.43 -6.15 -29.11
C ALA A 447 -11.13 -5.60 -29.76
N GLY A 448 -9.97 -5.74 -29.09
CA GLY A 448 -8.72 -5.17 -29.58
C GLY A 448 -8.75 -3.65 -29.69
N THR A 449 -9.45 -2.97 -28.76
CA THR A 449 -9.62 -1.52 -28.81
C THR A 449 -8.29 -0.80 -28.64
N THR A 450 -7.97 0.06 -29.60
CA THR A 450 -6.90 1.05 -29.56
C THR A 450 -7.51 2.45 -29.41
N LEU A 451 -6.66 3.46 -29.24
CA LEU A 451 -7.12 4.85 -29.13
C LEU A 451 -7.94 5.31 -30.35
N ASP A 452 -7.60 4.79 -31.54
CA ASP A 452 -8.23 5.16 -32.81
C ASP A 452 -9.44 4.29 -33.17
N THR A 453 -9.63 3.15 -32.48
CA THR A 453 -10.71 2.19 -32.77
C THR A 453 -11.75 2.11 -31.66
N ILE A 454 -11.80 3.09 -30.77
CA ILE A 454 -12.83 3.20 -29.74
C ILE A 454 -14.22 3.22 -30.42
N PRO A 455 -15.13 2.28 -30.10
CA PRO A 455 -16.48 2.31 -30.66
C PRO A 455 -17.20 3.62 -30.33
N PRO A 456 -18.09 4.11 -31.21
CA PRO A 456 -18.88 5.30 -30.92
C PRO A 456 -19.72 5.09 -29.65
N PRO A 457 -20.01 6.16 -28.88
CA PRO A 457 -20.85 6.05 -27.70
C PRO A 457 -22.26 5.58 -28.09
N VAL A 458 -22.92 4.82 -27.20
CA VAL A 458 -24.33 4.46 -27.36
C VAL A 458 -25.16 5.73 -27.46
N ARG A 459 -26.11 5.75 -28.40
CA ARG A 459 -27.09 6.83 -28.54
C ARG A 459 -28.35 6.48 -27.78
N PHE A 460 -28.46 6.96 -26.55
CA PHE A 460 -29.67 6.82 -25.77
C PHE A 460 -30.80 7.65 -26.37
N VAL A 461 -32.00 7.08 -26.44
CA VAL A 461 -33.23 7.78 -26.83
C VAL A 461 -34.16 7.79 -25.62
N PRO A 462 -34.30 8.93 -24.93
CA PRO A 462 -35.17 9.03 -23.77
C PRO A 462 -36.64 8.80 -24.14
N ASP A 463 -37.40 8.23 -23.21
CA ASP A 463 -38.84 8.05 -23.33
C ASP A 463 -39.55 9.40 -23.55
N PRO A 464 -40.29 9.58 -24.67
CA PRO A 464 -41.02 10.80 -24.97
C PRO A 464 -41.97 11.27 -23.85
N ALA A 465 -42.61 10.34 -23.13
CA ALA A 465 -43.51 10.70 -22.03
C ALA A 465 -42.75 11.38 -20.88
N ARG A 466 -41.53 10.91 -20.59
CA ARG A 466 -40.66 11.52 -19.57
C ARG A 466 -40.05 12.82 -20.04
N VAL A 467 -39.68 12.90 -21.31
CA VAL A 467 -39.23 14.17 -21.91
C VAL A 467 -40.33 15.23 -21.74
N ALA A 468 -41.59 14.90 -22.03
CA ALA A 468 -42.71 15.83 -21.83
C ALA A 468 -42.94 16.19 -20.34
N HIS A 469 -42.90 15.19 -19.44
CA HIS A 469 -43.05 15.40 -18.00
C HIS A 469 -41.99 16.38 -17.46
N TRP A 470 -40.72 16.14 -17.76
CA TRP A 470 -39.64 17.01 -17.31
C TRP A 470 -39.58 18.32 -18.09
N GLY A 471 -40.01 18.33 -19.36
CA GLY A 471 -40.13 19.53 -20.18
C GLY A 471 -41.03 20.57 -19.53
N ALA A 472 -42.17 20.16 -18.97
CA ALA A 472 -43.06 21.06 -18.23
C ALA A 472 -42.38 21.76 -17.04
N ARG A 473 -41.40 21.10 -16.40
CA ARG A 473 -40.60 21.70 -15.32
C ARG A 473 -39.57 22.68 -15.85
N LEU A 474 -38.93 22.35 -16.96
CA LEU A 474 -37.93 23.20 -17.62
C LEU A 474 -38.56 24.43 -18.28
N ASP A 475 -39.81 24.34 -18.72
CA ASP A 475 -40.56 25.44 -19.33
C ASP A 475 -40.96 26.54 -18.33
N ALA A 476 -40.83 26.28 -17.04
CA ALA A 476 -40.94 27.31 -16.00
C ALA A 476 -39.72 28.27 -15.97
N LEU A 477 -38.62 27.91 -16.65
CA LEU A 477 -37.46 28.78 -16.77
C LEU A 477 -37.71 29.88 -17.83
N PRO A 478 -37.10 31.07 -17.66
CA PRO A 478 -37.09 32.10 -18.69
C PRO A 478 -36.59 31.59 -20.06
N PRO A 479 -36.94 32.25 -21.17
CA PRO A 479 -36.37 31.93 -22.47
C PRO A 479 -34.84 32.07 -22.47
N GLY A 480 -34.14 31.07 -22.99
CA GLY A 480 -32.69 31.07 -23.10
C GLY A 480 -32.08 29.68 -22.97
N PRO A 481 -30.77 29.52 -23.23
CA PRO A 481 -30.10 28.24 -23.11
C PRO A 481 -30.21 27.64 -21.71
N ARG A 482 -30.36 26.33 -21.61
CA ARG A 482 -30.49 25.57 -20.37
C ARG A 482 -29.20 24.78 -20.09
N VAL A 483 -28.59 25.01 -18.93
CA VAL A 483 -27.33 24.41 -18.52
C VAL A 483 -27.50 23.55 -17.27
N GLY A 484 -27.14 22.27 -17.39
CA GLY A 484 -27.16 21.32 -16.29
C GLY A 484 -25.88 21.39 -15.46
N LEU A 485 -26.00 21.37 -14.13
CA LEU A 485 -24.86 21.39 -13.20
C LEU A 485 -24.82 20.14 -12.31
N VAL A 486 -23.63 19.54 -12.16
CA VAL A 486 -23.31 18.50 -11.16
C VAL A 486 -21.91 18.75 -10.59
N TRP A 487 -21.80 19.19 -9.33
CA TRP A 487 -20.52 19.62 -8.76
C TRP A 487 -19.94 18.66 -7.72
N LYS A 488 -20.72 17.69 -7.24
CA LYS A 488 -20.25 16.65 -6.32
C LYS A 488 -20.59 15.26 -6.83
N GLY A 489 -19.71 14.33 -6.52
CA GLY A 489 -19.81 12.93 -6.85
C GLY A 489 -20.48 12.10 -5.75
N ASN A 490 -20.10 10.83 -5.71
CA ASN A 490 -20.56 9.89 -4.70
C ASN A 490 -19.57 9.93 -3.54
N PRO A 491 -19.96 10.33 -2.32
CA PRO A 491 -19.05 10.43 -1.17
C PRO A 491 -18.43 9.08 -0.76
N LYS A 492 -18.98 7.95 -1.25
CA LYS A 492 -18.41 6.61 -1.03
C LYS A 492 -17.29 6.25 -2.01
N HIS A 493 -17.04 7.07 -3.03
CA HIS A 493 -15.97 6.83 -3.98
C HIS A 493 -14.62 7.18 -3.34
N HIS A 494 -13.62 6.31 -3.50
CA HIS A 494 -12.31 6.47 -2.83
C HIS A 494 -11.62 7.81 -3.14
N ASN A 495 -11.82 8.34 -4.35
CA ASN A 495 -11.26 9.61 -4.81
C ASN A 495 -12.26 10.80 -4.77
N ASP A 496 -13.38 10.69 -4.05
CA ASP A 496 -14.42 11.75 -4.13
C ASP A 496 -13.91 13.13 -3.63
N ALA A 497 -13.06 13.11 -2.60
CA ALA A 497 -12.47 14.32 -2.01
C ALA A 497 -11.71 15.19 -3.02
N HIS A 498 -11.10 14.61 -4.05
CA HIS A 498 -10.37 15.38 -5.07
C HIS A 498 -11.26 15.76 -6.25
N ARG A 499 -12.11 14.85 -6.73
CA ARG A 499 -12.94 15.07 -7.93
C ARG A 499 -14.16 15.95 -7.69
N SER A 500 -14.71 15.99 -6.48
CA SER A 500 -15.84 16.85 -6.13
C SER A 500 -15.38 18.30 -5.91
N LEU A 501 -16.19 19.27 -6.33
CA LEU A 501 -15.97 20.67 -5.93
C LEU A 501 -16.29 20.82 -4.44
N PRO A 502 -15.52 21.63 -3.69
CA PRO A 502 -15.84 21.96 -2.30
C PRO A 502 -17.25 22.54 -2.11
N SER A 503 -17.69 23.40 -3.05
CA SER A 503 -18.99 24.08 -3.02
C SER A 503 -19.43 24.54 -4.42
N LEU A 504 -20.75 24.63 -4.63
CA LEU A 504 -21.39 25.28 -5.78
C LEU A 504 -20.95 26.74 -5.94
N ALA A 505 -20.53 27.41 -4.86
CA ALA A 505 -20.07 28.80 -4.87
C ALA A 505 -18.96 29.04 -5.91
N LEU A 506 -18.15 28.03 -6.21
CA LEU A 506 -17.09 28.09 -7.21
C LEU A 506 -17.61 28.25 -8.65
N LEU A 507 -18.86 27.87 -8.91
CA LEU A 507 -19.51 27.99 -10.22
C LEU A 507 -20.34 29.28 -10.36
N THR A 508 -20.47 30.08 -9.30
CA THR A 508 -21.18 31.38 -9.33
C THR A 508 -20.73 32.31 -10.45
N PRO A 509 -19.45 32.34 -10.91
CA PRO A 509 -19.08 33.21 -12.02
C PRO A 509 -19.80 32.90 -13.34
N LEU A 510 -20.37 31.69 -13.51
CA LEU A 510 -21.16 31.33 -14.70
C LEU A 510 -22.45 32.15 -14.82
N TRP A 511 -23.05 32.58 -13.71
CA TRP A 511 -24.25 33.43 -13.70
C TRP A 511 -24.00 34.86 -14.21
N SER A 512 -22.74 35.26 -14.37
CA SER A 512 -22.41 36.54 -15.00
C SER A 512 -22.71 36.58 -16.51
N VAL A 513 -22.94 35.42 -17.13
CA VAL A 513 -23.28 35.33 -18.56
C VAL A 513 -24.80 35.48 -18.74
N PRO A 514 -25.27 36.57 -19.38
CA PRO A 514 -26.69 36.95 -19.34
C PRO A 514 -27.55 36.05 -20.23
N GLY A 515 -28.72 35.68 -19.71
CA GLY A 515 -29.77 34.95 -20.44
C GLY A 515 -29.55 33.44 -20.51
N VAL A 516 -28.73 32.87 -19.61
CA VAL A 516 -28.56 31.42 -19.43
C VAL A 516 -29.33 30.98 -18.20
N ASN A 517 -30.01 29.84 -18.30
CA ASN A 517 -30.77 29.23 -17.22
C ASN A 517 -30.04 28.02 -16.67
N PHE A 518 -29.99 27.87 -15.35
CA PHE A 518 -29.28 26.77 -14.70
C PHE A 518 -30.23 25.75 -14.08
N VAL A 519 -29.91 24.48 -14.27
CA VAL A 519 -30.64 23.31 -13.76
C VAL A 519 -29.69 22.46 -12.94
N SER A 520 -30.01 22.21 -11.66
CA SER A 520 -29.24 21.30 -10.84
C SER A 520 -29.68 19.87 -11.08
N LEU A 521 -28.74 19.06 -11.59
CA LEU A 521 -28.85 17.61 -11.69
C LEU A 521 -28.18 16.90 -10.50
N GLN A 522 -27.68 17.67 -9.51
CA GLN A 522 -27.02 17.16 -8.31
C GLN A 522 -27.99 16.33 -7.46
N LYS A 523 -27.64 15.06 -7.22
CA LYS A 523 -28.37 14.13 -6.35
C LYS A 523 -27.46 13.66 -5.21
N GLY A 524 -27.99 13.57 -3.99
CA GLY A 524 -27.24 13.22 -2.78
C GLY A 524 -26.41 14.37 -2.21
N GLN A 525 -25.09 14.21 -2.12
CA GLN A 525 -24.23 15.23 -1.52
C GLN A 525 -24.27 16.54 -2.34
N GLY A 526 -24.50 17.68 -1.67
CA GLY A 526 -24.63 18.99 -2.31
C GLY A 526 -26.06 19.40 -2.69
N GLU A 527 -27.07 18.57 -2.47
CA GLU A 527 -28.48 18.97 -2.72
C GLU A 527 -28.93 20.16 -1.86
N ASP A 528 -28.36 20.33 -0.67
CA ASP A 528 -28.59 21.49 0.20
C ASP A 528 -28.19 22.80 -0.50
N GLU A 529 -27.03 22.82 -1.15
CA GLU A 529 -26.57 23.97 -1.95
C GLU A 529 -27.45 24.18 -3.20
N ALA A 530 -28.06 23.12 -3.74
CA ALA A 530 -28.98 23.23 -4.85
C ALA A 530 -30.33 23.85 -4.45
N ARG A 531 -30.83 23.52 -3.25
CA ARG A 531 -32.07 24.06 -2.66
C ARG A 531 -31.88 25.50 -2.16
N GLN A 532 -30.67 25.82 -1.70
CA GLN A 532 -30.28 27.15 -1.23
C GLN A 532 -29.03 27.62 -1.98
N PRO A 533 -29.16 28.02 -3.26
CA PRO A 533 -28.03 28.46 -4.07
C PRO A 533 -27.29 29.64 -3.41
N PRO A 534 -25.95 29.65 -3.45
CA PRO A 534 -25.15 30.75 -2.91
C PRO A 534 -25.63 32.10 -3.46
N GLY A 535 -25.87 33.07 -2.57
CA GLY A 535 -26.33 34.41 -2.95
C GLY A 535 -27.75 34.48 -3.53
N GLY A 536 -28.57 33.43 -3.37
CA GLY A 536 -29.95 33.40 -3.90
C GLY A 536 -30.01 33.33 -5.43
N LEU A 537 -28.96 32.82 -6.06
CA LEU A 537 -28.88 32.70 -7.52
C LEU A 537 -29.99 31.80 -8.09
N PRO A 538 -30.55 32.13 -9.27
CA PRO A 538 -31.58 31.31 -9.89
C PRO A 538 -31.01 29.96 -10.33
N LEU A 539 -31.54 28.88 -9.76
CA LEU A 539 -31.19 27.49 -10.07
C LEU A 539 -32.42 26.61 -9.91
N LEU A 540 -32.84 25.91 -10.97
CA LEU A 540 -33.92 24.94 -10.87
C LEU A 540 -33.37 23.63 -10.30
N HIS A 541 -33.74 23.30 -9.06
CA HIS A 541 -33.35 22.05 -8.41
C HIS A 541 -34.30 20.91 -8.81
N LEU A 542 -33.75 19.88 -9.49
CA LEU A 542 -34.51 18.67 -9.87
C LEU A 542 -33.95 17.39 -9.24
N GLY A 543 -32.73 17.42 -8.70
CA GLY A 543 -31.97 16.21 -8.34
C GLY A 543 -32.67 15.26 -7.37
N SER A 544 -33.37 15.78 -6.35
CA SER A 544 -34.09 14.94 -5.39
C SER A 544 -35.39 14.34 -5.93
N GLU A 545 -35.84 14.80 -7.10
CA GLU A 545 -37.05 14.32 -7.77
C GLU A 545 -36.74 13.26 -8.84
N LEU A 546 -35.45 13.00 -9.11
CA LEU A 546 -35.04 11.98 -10.08
C LEU A 546 -35.18 10.60 -9.46
N ASP A 547 -35.91 9.69 -10.10
CA ASP A 547 -35.95 8.30 -9.66
C ASP A 547 -34.65 7.59 -10.07
N ASP A 548 -34.32 7.65 -11.37
CA ASP A 548 -33.18 6.94 -11.95
C ASP A 548 -32.54 7.67 -13.16
N PHE A 549 -31.64 6.98 -13.88
CA PHE A 549 -30.93 7.57 -15.02
C PHE A 549 -31.79 7.82 -16.25
N ALA A 550 -32.96 7.22 -16.38
CA ALA A 550 -33.88 7.54 -17.47
C ALA A 550 -34.54 8.92 -17.27
N ASP A 551 -34.79 9.34 -16.03
CA ASP A 551 -35.23 10.72 -15.73
C ASP A 551 -34.11 11.72 -15.97
N THR A 552 -32.90 11.38 -15.51
CA THR A 552 -31.70 12.18 -15.79
C THR A 552 -31.51 12.33 -17.30
N ALA A 553 -31.70 11.26 -18.08
CA ALA A 553 -31.58 11.29 -19.54
C ALA A 553 -32.63 12.19 -20.18
N ALA A 554 -33.89 12.09 -19.75
CA ALA A 554 -34.99 12.90 -20.26
C ALA A 554 -34.78 14.41 -20.03
N ILE A 555 -34.20 14.79 -18.89
CA ILE A 555 -33.83 16.18 -18.63
C ILE A 555 -32.64 16.59 -19.49
N VAL A 556 -31.55 15.82 -19.48
CA VAL A 556 -30.32 16.14 -20.22
C VAL A 556 -30.57 16.28 -21.73
N ALA A 557 -31.49 15.50 -22.30
CA ALA A 557 -31.92 15.62 -23.70
C ALA A 557 -32.47 17.00 -24.07
N GLN A 558 -32.89 17.78 -23.09
CA GLN A 558 -33.50 19.11 -23.26
C GLN A 558 -32.56 20.24 -22.83
N LEU A 559 -31.31 19.91 -22.47
CA LEU A 559 -30.28 20.89 -22.13
C LEU A 559 -29.40 21.21 -23.35
N ASP A 560 -28.80 22.40 -23.33
CA ASP A 560 -27.84 22.88 -24.32
C ASP A 560 -26.40 22.53 -23.96
N LEU A 561 -26.11 22.44 -22.65
CA LEU A 561 -24.80 22.11 -22.11
C LEU A 561 -24.94 21.44 -20.73
N VAL A 562 -24.08 20.49 -20.44
CA VAL A 562 -23.89 19.96 -19.07
C VAL A 562 -22.49 20.33 -18.60
N VAL A 563 -22.39 20.95 -17.42
CA VAL A 563 -21.12 21.17 -16.72
C VAL A 563 -21.10 20.30 -15.48
N CYS A 564 -20.13 19.41 -15.38
CA CYS A 564 -20.05 18.48 -14.26
C CYS A 564 -18.62 18.21 -13.83
N VAL A 565 -18.45 17.68 -12.62
CA VAL A 565 -17.24 16.94 -12.26
C VAL A 565 -17.22 15.57 -12.97
N ASP A 566 -16.23 14.73 -12.70
CA ASP A 566 -15.98 13.37 -13.22
C ASP A 566 -17.15 12.34 -13.05
N THR A 567 -18.43 12.71 -13.04
CA THR A 567 -19.56 11.83 -12.66
C THR A 567 -20.15 11.01 -13.82
N SER A 568 -20.99 10.02 -13.47
CA SER A 568 -21.85 9.26 -14.39
C SER A 568 -22.63 10.14 -15.37
N THR A 569 -23.03 11.34 -14.95
CA THR A 569 -23.76 12.31 -15.78
C THR A 569 -22.94 12.79 -16.98
N ALA A 570 -21.60 12.82 -16.89
CA ALA A 570 -20.74 13.16 -18.02
C ALA A 570 -20.91 12.15 -19.17
N HIS A 571 -20.86 10.86 -18.82
CA HIS A 571 -21.03 9.75 -19.76
C HIS A 571 -22.44 9.74 -20.35
N LEU A 572 -23.47 9.98 -19.52
CA LEU A 572 -24.85 10.06 -20.00
C LEU A 572 -25.06 11.21 -20.99
N ALA A 573 -24.61 12.42 -20.65
CA ALA A 573 -24.74 13.60 -21.51
C ALA A 573 -24.03 13.38 -22.85
N ALA A 574 -22.82 12.82 -22.81
CA ALA A 574 -22.07 12.55 -24.02
C ALA A 574 -22.72 11.49 -24.92
N SER A 575 -23.30 10.44 -24.32
CA SER A 575 -24.07 9.41 -25.03
C SER A 575 -25.37 9.95 -25.63
N LEU A 576 -26.02 10.93 -24.99
CA LEU A 576 -27.16 11.68 -25.55
C LEU A 576 -26.75 12.69 -26.65
N GLY A 577 -25.46 12.80 -26.96
CA GLY A 577 -24.95 13.76 -27.95
C GLY A 577 -25.01 15.22 -27.48
N LYS A 578 -25.08 15.45 -26.17
CA LYS A 578 -25.14 16.78 -25.58
C LYS A 578 -23.75 17.29 -25.23
N PRO A 579 -23.39 18.54 -25.59
CA PRO A 579 -22.14 19.15 -25.14
C PRO A 579 -21.96 18.99 -23.63
N CYS A 580 -20.79 18.52 -23.23
CA CYS A 580 -20.50 18.22 -21.84
C CYS A 580 -19.11 18.72 -21.44
N TRP A 581 -19.03 19.52 -20.38
CA TRP A 581 -17.79 20.05 -19.84
C TRP A 581 -17.48 19.38 -18.51
N VAL A 582 -16.35 18.68 -18.43
CA VAL A 582 -15.94 17.94 -17.24
C VAL A 582 -14.84 18.69 -16.52
N LEU A 583 -15.07 19.00 -15.25
CA LEU A 583 -14.11 19.64 -14.35
C LEU A 583 -13.28 18.55 -13.68
N LEU A 584 -11.97 18.60 -13.89
CA LEU A 584 -11.02 17.60 -13.41
C LEU A 584 -10.09 18.19 -12.35
N PRO A 585 -9.77 17.41 -11.29
CA PRO A 585 -8.77 17.80 -10.31
C PRO A 585 -7.36 17.86 -10.91
N ASN A 586 -6.41 18.32 -10.10
CA ASN A 586 -4.98 18.35 -10.45
C ASN A 586 -4.24 17.03 -10.13
N GLN A 587 -4.89 16.12 -9.40
CA GLN A 587 -4.35 14.85 -8.94
C GLN A 587 -5.43 13.79 -8.98
N ASP A 588 -5.02 12.52 -9.04
CA ASP A 588 -5.91 11.34 -9.12
C ASP A 588 -6.97 11.46 -10.23
N VAL A 589 -6.60 12.03 -11.37
CA VAL A 589 -7.49 12.08 -12.53
C VAL A 589 -7.66 10.66 -13.07
N ASP A 590 -8.90 10.25 -13.26
CA ASP A 590 -9.22 8.93 -13.78
C ASP A 590 -8.56 8.71 -15.16
N TRP A 591 -8.04 7.50 -15.38
CA TRP A 591 -7.25 7.12 -16.55
C TRP A 591 -7.98 7.39 -17.87
N ARG A 592 -9.32 7.38 -17.87
CA ARG A 592 -10.17 7.61 -19.04
C ARG A 592 -10.00 8.99 -19.64
N TRP A 593 -9.73 9.97 -18.79
CA TRP A 593 -9.56 11.34 -19.21
C TRP A 593 -8.15 11.60 -19.72
N MET A 594 -7.21 10.67 -19.52
CA MET A 594 -5.81 10.75 -19.97
C MET A 594 -5.08 12.00 -19.45
N HIS A 595 -3.85 12.22 -19.92
CA HIS A 595 -3.01 13.36 -19.56
C HIS A 595 -2.95 14.40 -20.70
N ASP A 596 -2.67 15.66 -20.33
CA ASP A 596 -2.28 16.75 -21.24
C ASP A 596 -3.22 17.03 -22.44
N ARG A 597 -4.53 16.88 -22.24
CA ARG A 597 -5.55 17.13 -23.28
C ARG A 597 -6.82 17.78 -22.75
N GLU A 598 -7.47 18.61 -23.56
CA GLU A 598 -8.76 19.26 -23.23
C GLU A 598 -9.98 18.58 -23.87
N ASP A 599 -9.79 17.46 -24.58
CA ASP A 599 -10.83 16.68 -25.24
C ASP A 599 -10.86 15.22 -24.73
N SER A 600 -11.83 14.42 -25.18
CA SER A 600 -11.98 13.02 -24.81
C SER A 600 -12.05 12.11 -26.04
N PRO A 601 -11.12 11.15 -26.22
CA PRO A 601 -11.22 10.11 -27.26
C PRO A 601 -12.45 9.24 -27.10
N TRP A 602 -12.92 9.08 -25.86
CA TRP A 602 -14.11 8.30 -25.56
C TRP A 602 -15.39 8.99 -26.03
N TYR A 603 -15.35 10.31 -26.21
CA TYR A 603 -16.48 11.16 -26.62
C TYR A 603 -16.05 12.29 -27.56
N PRO A 604 -15.55 11.98 -28.78
CA PRO A 604 -15.01 12.98 -29.68
C PRO A 604 -16.05 14.03 -30.05
N GLY A 605 -15.67 15.31 -29.96
CA GLY A 605 -16.54 16.46 -30.31
C GLY A 605 -17.65 16.79 -29.29
N THR A 606 -17.92 15.91 -28.32
CA THR A 606 -19.00 16.12 -27.34
C THR A 606 -18.48 16.58 -25.99
N VAL A 607 -17.35 16.01 -25.53
CA VAL A 607 -16.77 16.31 -24.21
C VAL A 607 -15.59 17.27 -24.33
N ARG A 608 -15.59 18.28 -23.46
CA ARG A 608 -14.44 19.17 -23.20
C ARG A 608 -14.01 19.05 -21.74
N LEU A 609 -12.71 19.02 -21.49
CA LEU A 609 -12.12 18.85 -20.17
C LEU A 609 -11.54 20.17 -19.67
N PHE A 610 -11.85 20.53 -18.44
CA PHE A 610 -11.25 21.66 -17.72
C PHE A 610 -10.43 21.12 -16.56
N ARG A 611 -9.11 21.14 -16.72
CA ARG A 611 -8.18 20.63 -15.72
C ARG A 611 -7.67 21.73 -14.82
N ARG A 612 -7.69 21.48 -13.52
CA ARG A 612 -6.99 22.31 -12.53
C ARG A 612 -5.48 22.09 -12.66
N GLY A 613 -4.72 23.16 -12.87
CA GLY A 613 -3.25 23.08 -12.90
C GLY A 613 -2.66 22.77 -11.53
N ARG A 614 -1.40 22.33 -11.47
CA ARG A 614 -0.68 22.20 -10.20
C ARG A 614 -0.50 23.56 -9.55
N GLY A 615 -0.87 23.66 -8.27
CA GLY A 615 -0.85 24.92 -7.52
C GLY A 615 -1.98 25.90 -7.89
N ASP A 616 -2.83 25.59 -8.86
CA ASP A 616 -3.95 26.46 -9.23
C ASP A 616 -5.07 26.36 -8.19
N SER A 617 -5.62 27.52 -7.80
CA SER A 617 -6.84 27.58 -7.02
C SER A 617 -8.05 27.20 -7.88
N TRP A 618 -9.11 26.69 -7.24
CA TRP A 618 -10.39 26.47 -7.90
C TRP A 618 -10.96 27.76 -8.54
N ILE A 619 -10.64 28.92 -7.97
CA ILE A 619 -11.06 30.23 -8.50
C ILE A 619 -10.45 30.48 -9.89
N LYS A 620 -9.17 30.18 -10.08
CA LYS A 620 -8.50 30.33 -11.38
C LYS A 620 -9.13 29.42 -12.45
N MET A 621 -9.49 28.19 -12.06
CA MET A 621 -10.21 27.28 -12.96
C MET A 621 -11.62 27.81 -13.28
N ALA A 622 -12.34 28.34 -12.29
CA ALA A 622 -13.67 28.92 -12.47
C ALA A 622 -13.67 30.12 -13.44
N GLU A 623 -12.64 30.98 -13.41
CA GLU A 623 -12.49 32.07 -14.37
C GLU A 623 -12.21 31.59 -15.80
N ARG A 624 -11.34 30.57 -15.96
CA ARG A 624 -11.13 29.92 -17.27
C ARG A 624 -12.42 29.32 -17.81
N LEU A 625 -13.17 28.64 -16.94
CA LEU A 625 -14.47 28.06 -17.24
C LEU A 625 -15.46 29.15 -17.68
N ARG A 626 -15.58 30.25 -16.91
CA ARG A 626 -16.45 31.39 -17.24
C ARG A 626 -16.10 32.02 -18.59
N GLY A 627 -14.82 32.21 -18.88
CA GLY A 627 -14.37 32.76 -20.16
C GLY A 627 -14.79 31.87 -21.34
N ALA A 628 -14.57 30.56 -21.23
CA ALA A 628 -15.03 29.60 -22.22
C ALA A 628 -16.57 29.57 -22.34
N PHE A 629 -17.28 29.66 -21.19
CA PHE A 629 -18.74 29.67 -21.10
C PHE A 629 -19.35 30.86 -21.83
N ALA A 630 -18.81 32.06 -21.58
CA ALA A 630 -19.23 33.28 -22.27
C ALA A 630 -19.02 33.18 -23.78
N ALA A 631 -17.88 32.65 -24.23
CA ALA A 631 -17.60 32.46 -25.66
C ALA A 631 -18.59 31.47 -26.31
N HIS A 632 -18.91 30.36 -25.64
CA HIS A 632 -19.82 29.34 -26.14
C HIS A 632 -21.22 29.92 -26.45
N PHE A 633 -21.79 30.70 -25.53
CA PHE A 633 -23.12 31.29 -25.71
C PHE A 633 -23.13 32.60 -26.50
N ALA A 634 -21.99 33.29 -26.62
CA ALA A 634 -21.86 34.43 -27.54
C ALA A 634 -21.92 33.97 -29.01
N VAL A 635 -21.25 32.87 -29.36
CA VAL A 635 -21.25 32.32 -30.73
C VAL A 635 -22.64 31.84 -31.14
N ALA A 636 -23.37 31.19 -30.21
CA ALA A 636 -24.73 30.71 -30.45
C ALA A 636 -25.74 31.84 -30.75
N ARG A 637 -25.57 33.03 -30.14
CA ARG A 637 -26.40 34.21 -30.45
C ARG A 637 -26.14 34.76 -31.85
N VAL A 638 -24.90 34.79 -32.30
CA VAL A 638 -24.53 35.32 -33.63
C VAL A 638 -25.02 34.41 -34.76
N THR A 639 -25.02 33.09 -34.57
CA THR A 639 -25.57 32.15 -35.57
C THR A 639 -27.10 32.21 -35.65
N ALA A 640 -27.79 32.33 -34.52
CA ALA A 640 -29.25 32.48 -34.47
C ALA A 640 -29.74 33.81 -35.07
N ASP A 641 -29.04 34.93 -34.84
CA ASP A 641 -29.37 36.23 -35.43
C ASP A 641 -29.14 36.27 -36.94
N LYS A 642 -28.18 35.49 -37.47
CA LYS A 642 -27.94 35.39 -38.92
C LYS A 642 -29.02 34.58 -39.62
N THR A 643 -29.48 33.47 -39.04
CA THR A 643 -30.58 32.68 -39.61
C THR A 643 -31.93 33.40 -39.51
N ALA A 644 -32.18 34.16 -38.45
CA ALA A 644 -33.40 34.98 -38.32
C ALA A 644 -33.46 36.17 -39.29
N ARG A 645 -32.32 36.66 -39.79
CA ARG A 645 -32.24 37.74 -40.78
C ARG A 645 -32.23 37.25 -42.24
N SER A 646 -32.21 35.94 -42.48
CA SER A 646 -32.20 35.32 -43.81
C SER A 646 -33.51 34.61 -44.17
N VAL A 647 -34.57 34.78 -43.37
CA VAL A 647 -35.93 34.26 -43.62
C VAL A 647 -36.86 35.41 -43.96
#